data_AF-A0A964Q9E8-F1
#
_entry.id   AF-A0A964Q9E8-F1
#
_cell.length_a   1.000
_cell.length_b   1.000
_cell.length_c   1.000
_cell.angle_alpha   90.00
_cell.angle_beta   90.00
_cell.angle_gamma   90.00
#
_symmetry.space_group_name_H-M   'P 1'
#
loop_
_entity.id
_entity.type
_entity.pdbx_description
1 polymer ?
#
loop_
_entity_poly.entity_id
_entity_poly.type
_entity_poly.pdbx_seq_one_letter_code
_entity_poly.pdbx_strand_id
1 'polypeptide(L)'
;MHRGSDIWKTCTGLARGFFAFAAVGLVMWSFGRVGLRQWNHWRESTEIKQELVVLHWSGEGGPEEDEIVNNSLRAFEAANPGVRVRRINPGDAGSFYTKLQTMLASGEPPDVFYVGAERVASFSDMGLLEPLDGFLERDRSGNVADQIKLEDFYPTTVSAFRFDGKTAGNGALYGIPKDFTTVGFYYNKELFTKAGLKFPSTNWTWDEYIADARAIAKLKDANGESYIGSEFVTWPMMVRAYLRSEGVEVRGNNFDDLRLEDPKVQAALERLRSWRQDETNTLTSGRSKLATGAAVFTTGRVGMAGPFGRWVVPEYRRIRDFDWDYAPLPRGAADGNVIATVSWSMAKQSKNKDTAWKLIRWLTGPDAQASGAQLGLAIPTIRSVAQSPAFLDSSKKPLNNQGFLDPAPNAHVVDWPTNPRFEQLLGGTLDRALKVGDQTVKQSTDDFNRMWNTETKSPLARAQFKSFPWASFGWNISLCAIAFISILAFFALRSSGDKASTREARWGWLLVSPWLLGFIIFMAFPIVMSLLLGFAKWRGVSTLDEATWVGWGNYKQLVFHDERFITSLKVTLYYTIIAVPGGQILALLAALLMNQKVRGIHFFRAAWYLPSVLAGVGVAVLWRWVFDTDGGLMNSALRPLLHIFGATPPDWFGKDAAVWGAPAFAIMGFWMVGGGMMIYLAGLQGIPEELSEAAQIDGVGAVGRFFRITIPMLSPVILFNVIMSIIGCFQVFTQAFVMTGGEPGDLTRFYVLYLYNQAFEFYEMGYASAMAWILLLIILAFTMLTLRGSRKLVHYEGLRR
;
A
#
# COMPACT_ATOMS: atom_id res chain seq x y z
N MET A 1 -49.76 34.49 -5.19
CA MET A 1 -48.60 33.62 -4.92
C MET A 1 -48.76 32.16 -5.40
N HIS A 2 -49.93 31.67 -5.82
CA HIS A 2 -50.10 30.26 -6.26
C HIS A 2 -49.62 29.91 -7.68
N ARG A 3 -49.46 30.85 -8.61
CA ARG A 3 -48.97 30.54 -9.98
C ARG A 3 -47.46 30.27 -10.09
N GLY A 4 -46.66 30.70 -9.12
CA GLY A 4 -45.20 30.52 -9.14
C GLY A 4 -44.73 29.12 -8.73
N SER A 5 -45.49 28.41 -7.89
CA SER A 5 -45.10 27.06 -7.42
C SER A 5 -45.33 25.97 -8.47
N ASP A 6 -46.31 26.14 -9.35
CA ASP A 6 -46.61 25.14 -10.40
C ASP A 6 -45.58 25.15 -11.52
N ILE A 7 -45.11 26.34 -11.93
CA ILE A 7 -44.01 26.47 -12.91
C ILE A 7 -42.73 25.83 -12.36
N TRP A 8 -42.41 26.06 -11.08
CA TRP A 8 -41.23 25.46 -10.45
C TRP A 8 -41.32 23.93 -10.33
N LYS A 9 -42.50 23.39 -10.03
CA LYS A 9 -42.77 21.93 -10.02
C LYS A 9 -42.70 21.32 -11.42
N THR A 10 -43.15 22.04 -12.44
CA THR A 10 -43.13 21.56 -13.83
C THR A 10 -41.70 21.58 -14.37
N CYS A 11 -40.94 22.66 -14.11
CA CYS A 11 -39.53 22.75 -14.49
C CYS A 11 -38.66 21.71 -13.76
N THR A 12 -38.90 21.45 -12.47
CA THR A 12 -38.19 20.39 -11.73
C THR A 12 -38.59 18.97 -12.18
N GLY A 13 -39.84 18.75 -12.56
CA GLY A 13 -40.31 17.50 -13.16
C GLY A 13 -39.67 17.23 -14.53
N LEU A 14 -39.62 18.24 -15.40
CA LEU A 14 -38.96 18.17 -16.72
C LEU A 14 -37.45 17.96 -16.59
N ALA A 15 -36.80 18.66 -15.66
CA ALA A 15 -35.38 18.45 -15.37
C ALA A 15 -35.11 17.02 -14.89
N ARG A 16 -35.91 16.49 -13.96
CA ARG A 16 -35.80 15.09 -13.49
C ARG A 16 -36.01 14.07 -14.60
N GLY A 17 -37.01 14.30 -15.47
CA GLY A 17 -37.26 13.46 -16.64
C GLY A 17 -36.08 13.46 -17.62
N PHE A 18 -35.52 14.64 -17.91
CA PHE A 18 -34.33 14.78 -18.74
C PHE A 18 -33.10 14.08 -18.13
N PHE A 19 -32.83 14.27 -16.83
CA PHE A 19 -31.71 13.59 -16.17
C PHE A 19 -31.88 12.06 -16.15
N ALA A 20 -33.10 11.56 -15.94
CA ALA A 20 -33.37 10.12 -16.01
C ALA A 20 -33.15 9.56 -17.42
N PHE A 21 -33.64 10.26 -18.46
CA PHE A 21 -33.46 9.86 -19.86
C PHE A 21 -31.99 9.93 -20.29
N ALA A 22 -31.28 10.97 -19.87
CA ALA A 22 -29.85 11.13 -20.10
C ALA A 22 -29.04 10.02 -19.40
N ALA A 23 -29.40 9.65 -18.17
CA ALA A 23 -28.75 8.56 -17.44
C ALA A 23 -28.98 7.20 -18.14
N VAL A 24 -30.21 6.89 -18.56
CA VAL A 24 -30.52 5.67 -19.31
C VAL A 24 -29.79 5.67 -20.67
N GLY A 25 -29.78 6.81 -21.37
CA GLY A 25 -29.04 6.98 -22.62
C GLY A 25 -27.54 6.78 -22.46
N LEU A 26 -26.94 7.31 -21.38
CA LEU A 26 -25.53 7.10 -21.03
C LEU A 26 -25.22 5.64 -20.72
N VAL A 27 -26.10 4.96 -19.98
CA VAL A 27 -25.96 3.53 -19.66
C VAL A 27 -26.04 2.69 -20.94
N MET A 28 -27.06 2.91 -21.77
CA MET A 28 -27.24 2.24 -23.06
C MET A 28 -26.06 2.51 -24.01
N TRP A 29 -25.59 3.75 -24.09
CA TRP A 29 -24.42 4.12 -24.88
C TRP A 29 -23.15 3.45 -24.35
N SER A 30 -22.97 3.37 -23.02
CA SER A 30 -21.86 2.66 -22.38
C SER A 30 -21.87 1.17 -22.74
N PHE A 31 -23.01 0.49 -22.58
CA PHE A 31 -23.16 -0.91 -22.95
C PHE A 31 -22.98 -1.14 -24.46
N GLY A 32 -23.54 -0.28 -25.30
CA GLY A 32 -23.36 -0.33 -26.75
C GLY A 32 -21.90 -0.15 -27.15
N ARG A 33 -21.17 0.78 -26.53
CA ARG A 33 -19.74 1.01 -26.75
C ARG A 33 -18.88 -0.16 -26.29
N VAL A 34 -19.23 -0.79 -25.15
CA VAL A 34 -18.57 -2.02 -24.67
C VAL A 34 -18.84 -3.17 -25.63
N GLY A 35 -20.08 -3.34 -26.09
CA GLY A 35 -20.46 -4.35 -27.08
C GLY A 35 -19.74 -4.17 -28.41
N LEU A 36 -19.67 -2.94 -28.93
CA LEU A 36 -18.91 -2.58 -30.14
C LEU A 36 -17.41 -2.81 -29.96
N ARG A 37 -16.84 -2.47 -28.80
CA ARG A 37 -15.45 -2.81 -28.47
C ARG A 37 -15.22 -4.32 -28.46
N GLN A 38 -16.10 -5.08 -27.83
CA GLN A 38 -15.98 -6.54 -27.76
C GLN A 38 -16.14 -7.18 -29.14
N TRP A 39 -17.04 -6.65 -29.97
CA TRP A 39 -17.24 -7.08 -31.35
C TRP A 39 -16.02 -6.76 -32.23
N ASN A 40 -15.46 -5.54 -32.12
CA ASN A 40 -14.25 -5.18 -32.83
C ASN A 40 -13.04 -5.99 -32.35
N HIS A 41 -12.94 -6.27 -31.05
CA HIS A 41 -11.91 -7.14 -30.49
C HIS A 41 -12.04 -8.58 -31.00
N TRP A 42 -13.27 -9.11 -31.09
CA TRP A 42 -13.54 -10.41 -31.70
C TRP A 42 -13.16 -10.43 -33.19
N ARG A 43 -13.46 -9.38 -33.94
CA ARG A 43 -13.05 -9.24 -35.34
C ARG A 43 -11.51 -9.15 -35.49
N GLU A 44 -10.84 -8.35 -34.67
CA GLU A 44 -9.36 -8.24 -34.66
C GLU A 44 -8.68 -9.57 -34.25
N SER A 45 -9.30 -10.35 -33.36
CA SER A 45 -8.79 -11.65 -32.91
C SER A 45 -8.74 -12.73 -34.00
N THR A 46 -9.42 -12.52 -35.14
CA THR A 46 -9.28 -13.42 -36.29
C THR A 46 -8.00 -13.19 -37.12
N GLU A 47 -7.33 -12.04 -36.95
CA GLU A 47 -6.04 -11.74 -37.58
C GLU A 47 -4.84 -11.95 -36.62
N ILE A 48 -5.05 -11.79 -35.31
CA ILE A 48 -4.02 -11.97 -34.27
C ILE A 48 -3.88 -13.45 -33.93
N LYS A 49 -2.69 -14.01 -34.14
CA LYS A 49 -2.41 -15.43 -33.84
C LYS A 49 -1.98 -15.66 -32.40
N GLN A 50 -1.36 -14.66 -31.74
CA GLN A 50 -0.85 -14.76 -30.37
C GLN A 50 -0.97 -13.42 -29.63
N GLU A 51 -1.54 -13.42 -28.43
CA GLU A 51 -1.55 -12.26 -27.52
C GLU A 51 -0.60 -12.53 -26.35
N LEU A 52 0.32 -11.58 -26.09
CA LEU A 52 1.21 -11.57 -24.93
C LEU A 52 0.73 -10.55 -23.91
N VAL A 53 0.76 -10.90 -22.64
CA VAL A 53 0.46 -9.98 -21.55
C VAL A 53 1.76 -9.56 -20.86
N VAL A 54 2.03 -8.26 -20.85
CA VAL A 54 3.22 -7.68 -20.19
C VAL A 54 2.77 -6.87 -18.99
N LEU A 55 3.34 -7.18 -17.82
CA LEU A 55 3.07 -6.44 -16.58
C LEU A 55 4.36 -5.78 -16.09
N HIS A 56 4.32 -4.48 -15.84
CA HIS A 56 5.44 -3.74 -15.26
C HIS A 56 4.93 -2.53 -14.48
N TRP A 57 5.84 -1.80 -13.82
CA TRP A 57 5.52 -0.54 -13.16
C TRP A 57 6.38 0.58 -13.76
N SER A 58 5.84 1.80 -13.71
CA SER A 58 6.59 3.03 -13.90
C SER A 58 7.00 3.55 -12.53
N GLY A 59 8.28 3.83 -12.28
CA GLY A 59 8.68 4.44 -11.00
C GLY A 59 8.31 5.94 -10.95
N GLU A 60 9.19 6.74 -10.34
CA GLU A 60 9.16 8.21 -10.43
C GLU A 60 9.43 8.73 -11.86
N GLY A 61 9.76 7.85 -12.81
CA GLY A 61 9.85 8.14 -14.25
C GLY A 61 8.56 8.62 -14.89
N GLY A 62 7.41 8.34 -14.25
CA GLY A 62 6.11 8.89 -14.65
C GLY A 62 5.70 8.54 -16.10
N PRO A 63 4.92 9.41 -16.76
CA PRO A 63 4.40 9.17 -18.12
C PRO A 63 5.47 8.97 -19.21
N GLU A 64 6.70 9.45 -18.97
CA GLU A 64 7.80 9.39 -19.95
C GLU A 64 8.38 7.97 -20.05
N GLU A 65 8.53 7.27 -18.91
CA GLU A 65 8.90 5.85 -18.88
C GLU A 65 7.84 5.00 -19.59
N ASP A 66 6.56 5.32 -19.33
CA ASP A 66 5.42 4.70 -19.96
C ASP A 66 5.46 4.79 -21.48
N GLU A 67 5.80 5.97 -22.00
CA GLU A 67 5.90 6.20 -23.44
C GLU A 67 7.03 5.40 -24.08
N ILE A 68 8.20 5.32 -23.45
CA ILE A 68 9.34 4.53 -23.96
C ILE A 68 8.97 3.06 -24.08
N VAL A 69 8.41 2.47 -23.02
CA VAL A 69 8.00 1.06 -23.06
C VAL A 69 6.90 0.85 -24.09
N ASN A 70 5.89 1.73 -24.14
CA ASN A 70 4.82 1.64 -25.15
C ASN A 70 5.36 1.71 -26.58
N ASN A 71 6.30 2.61 -26.86
CA ASN A 71 6.91 2.76 -28.17
C ASN A 71 7.73 1.52 -28.55
N SER A 72 8.49 0.98 -27.59
CA SER A 72 9.24 -0.27 -27.78
C SER A 72 8.31 -1.46 -28.06
N LEU A 73 7.18 -1.56 -27.35
CA LEU A 73 6.18 -2.61 -27.58
C LEU A 73 5.50 -2.49 -28.95
N ARG A 74 5.14 -1.27 -29.38
CA ARG A 74 4.57 -1.05 -30.73
C ARG A 74 5.58 -1.39 -31.84
N ALA A 75 6.85 -1.05 -31.65
CA ALA A 75 7.91 -1.41 -32.58
C ALA A 75 8.10 -2.93 -32.65
N PHE A 76 8.00 -3.62 -31.51
CA PHE A 76 8.02 -5.08 -31.46
C PHE A 76 6.82 -5.70 -32.20
N GLU A 77 5.61 -5.19 -32.01
CA GLU A 77 4.41 -5.65 -32.74
C GLU A 77 4.55 -5.44 -34.26
N ALA A 78 5.08 -4.28 -34.68
CA ALA A 78 5.33 -3.99 -36.09
C ALA A 78 6.39 -4.94 -36.70
N ALA A 79 7.42 -5.30 -35.94
CA ALA A 79 8.45 -6.25 -36.35
C ALA A 79 7.99 -7.72 -36.33
N ASN A 80 6.90 -8.04 -35.62
CA ASN A 80 6.38 -9.39 -35.45
C ASN A 80 4.89 -9.48 -35.83
N PRO A 81 4.55 -9.45 -37.14
CA PRO A 81 3.17 -9.54 -37.59
C PRO A 81 2.44 -10.77 -37.02
N GLY A 82 1.25 -10.55 -36.45
CA GLY A 82 0.43 -11.60 -35.82
C GLY A 82 0.62 -11.76 -34.30
N VAL A 83 1.53 -10.98 -33.69
CA VAL A 83 1.68 -10.86 -32.23
C VAL A 83 1.06 -9.54 -31.77
N ARG A 84 0.27 -9.59 -30.69
CA ARG A 84 -0.24 -8.41 -29.98
C ARG A 84 0.27 -8.41 -28.55
N VAL A 85 0.69 -7.27 -28.03
CA VAL A 85 1.17 -7.12 -26.65
C VAL A 85 0.20 -6.28 -25.83
N ARG A 86 -0.49 -6.91 -24.90
CA ARG A 86 -1.33 -6.23 -23.90
C ARG A 86 -0.48 -5.80 -22.71
N ARG A 87 -0.17 -4.51 -22.68
CA ARG A 87 0.52 -3.86 -21.55
C ARG A 87 -0.45 -3.61 -20.38
N ILE A 88 0.00 -3.95 -19.18
CA ILE A 88 -0.63 -3.57 -17.91
C ILE A 88 0.40 -2.82 -17.08
N ASN A 89 0.10 -1.58 -16.69
CA ASN A 89 0.91 -0.81 -15.75
C ASN A 89 0.00 -0.25 -14.64
N PRO A 90 0.12 -0.76 -13.40
CA PRO A 90 -0.64 -0.26 -12.24
C PRO A 90 -0.16 1.09 -11.68
N GLY A 91 0.96 1.62 -12.18
CA GLY A 91 1.47 2.95 -11.85
C GLY A 91 2.58 2.97 -10.80
N ASP A 92 2.54 2.08 -9.80
CA ASP A 92 3.57 1.95 -8.76
C ASP A 92 3.89 0.48 -8.43
N ALA A 93 5.03 0.24 -7.78
CA ALA A 93 5.52 -1.11 -7.45
C ALA A 93 4.59 -1.88 -6.49
N GLY A 94 3.92 -1.21 -5.54
CA GLY A 94 3.00 -1.85 -4.60
C GLY A 94 1.74 -2.35 -5.31
N SER A 95 1.10 -1.47 -6.10
CA SER A 95 -0.04 -1.83 -6.95
C SER A 95 0.33 -2.89 -7.98
N PHE A 96 1.58 -2.88 -8.47
CA PHE A 96 2.13 -3.90 -9.36
C PHE A 96 2.11 -5.29 -8.73
N TYR A 97 2.66 -5.47 -7.52
CA TYR A 97 2.71 -6.78 -6.88
C TYR A 97 1.30 -7.31 -6.56
N THR A 98 0.37 -6.46 -6.09
CA THR A 98 -1.03 -6.85 -5.88
C THR A 98 -1.70 -7.32 -7.18
N LYS A 99 -1.44 -6.61 -8.29
CA LYS A 99 -1.99 -6.97 -9.60
C LYS A 99 -1.38 -8.28 -10.12
N LEU A 100 -0.06 -8.43 -10.01
CA LEU A 100 0.66 -9.64 -10.39
C LEU A 100 0.12 -10.85 -9.63
N GLN A 101 -0.03 -10.73 -8.32
CA GLN A 101 -0.59 -11.77 -7.47
C GLN A 101 -2.00 -12.16 -7.92
N THR A 102 -2.87 -11.18 -8.17
CA THR A 102 -4.24 -11.43 -8.63
C THR A 102 -4.26 -12.22 -9.94
N MET A 103 -3.37 -11.88 -10.87
CA MET A 103 -3.26 -12.57 -12.16
C MET A 103 -2.73 -14.00 -12.00
N LEU A 104 -1.67 -14.19 -11.21
CA LEU A 104 -1.14 -15.52 -10.87
C LEU A 104 -2.20 -16.40 -10.21
N ALA A 105 -2.92 -15.86 -9.22
CA ALA A 105 -4.00 -16.55 -8.51
C ALA A 105 -5.14 -16.99 -9.44
N SER A 106 -5.44 -16.18 -10.48
CA SER A 106 -6.50 -16.47 -11.45
C SER A 106 -6.13 -17.55 -12.47
N GLY A 107 -4.88 -18.02 -12.49
CA GLY A 107 -4.39 -18.96 -13.50
C GLY A 107 -4.15 -18.31 -14.87
N GLU A 108 -4.15 -16.98 -14.95
CA GLU A 108 -3.83 -16.19 -16.13
C GLU A 108 -2.68 -15.22 -15.84
N PRO A 109 -1.47 -15.72 -15.58
CA PRO A 109 -0.33 -14.85 -15.29
C PRO A 109 0.07 -14.02 -16.52
N PRO A 110 0.72 -12.86 -16.32
CA PRO A 110 1.40 -12.18 -17.41
C PRO A 110 2.48 -13.08 -18.01
N ASP A 111 2.67 -13.04 -19.33
CA ASP A 111 3.71 -13.81 -20.01
C ASP A 111 5.11 -13.31 -19.62
N VAL A 112 5.28 -11.99 -19.56
CA VAL A 112 6.53 -11.31 -19.24
C VAL A 112 6.26 -10.21 -18.21
N PHE A 113 7.08 -10.14 -17.16
CA PHE A 113 6.91 -9.12 -16.12
C PHE A 113 8.20 -8.75 -15.39
N TYR A 114 8.17 -7.61 -14.70
CA TYR A 114 9.31 -7.18 -13.89
C TYR A 114 9.48 -8.01 -12.61
N VAL A 115 10.72 -8.33 -12.30
CA VAL A 115 11.11 -8.91 -11.01
C VAL A 115 12.32 -8.14 -10.47
N GLY A 116 12.16 -7.51 -9.31
CA GLY A 116 13.27 -6.91 -8.58
C GLY A 116 14.20 -7.98 -7.99
N ALA A 117 15.49 -7.69 -7.87
CA ALA A 117 16.48 -8.63 -7.33
C ALA A 117 16.11 -9.11 -5.91
N GLU A 118 15.39 -8.30 -5.13
CA GLU A 118 14.88 -8.65 -3.80
C GLU A 118 13.77 -9.71 -3.79
N ARG A 119 13.13 -9.96 -4.94
CA ARG A 119 12.04 -10.94 -5.09
C ARG A 119 12.42 -12.17 -5.89
N VAL A 120 13.58 -12.23 -6.54
CA VAL A 120 13.95 -13.37 -7.38
C VAL A 120 13.97 -14.69 -6.59
N ALA A 121 14.52 -14.69 -5.38
CA ALA A 121 14.62 -15.90 -4.56
C ALA A 121 13.23 -16.41 -4.15
N SER A 122 12.36 -15.51 -3.69
CA SER A 122 11.00 -15.88 -3.28
C SER A 122 10.15 -16.34 -4.46
N PHE A 123 10.22 -15.66 -5.61
CA PHE A 123 9.43 -16.01 -6.80
C PHE A 123 9.91 -17.31 -7.44
N SER A 124 11.22 -17.56 -7.45
CA SER A 124 11.80 -18.80 -7.96
C SER A 124 11.50 -19.98 -7.03
N ASP A 125 11.58 -19.80 -5.70
CA ASP A 125 11.15 -20.81 -4.71
C ASP A 125 9.66 -21.15 -4.84
N MET A 126 8.83 -20.15 -5.14
CA MET A 126 7.41 -20.34 -5.43
C MET A 126 7.14 -21.00 -6.79
N GLY A 127 8.16 -21.22 -7.63
CA GLY A 127 8.01 -21.83 -8.95
C GLY A 127 7.24 -20.95 -9.94
N LEU A 128 7.23 -19.63 -9.75
CA LEU A 128 6.49 -18.69 -10.60
C LEU A 128 7.25 -18.33 -11.89
N LEU A 129 8.58 -18.46 -11.87
CA LEU A 129 9.47 -18.02 -12.94
C LEU A 129 9.97 -19.19 -13.78
N GLU A 130 10.06 -18.97 -15.09
CA GLU A 130 10.67 -19.90 -16.03
C GLU A 130 12.21 -19.77 -16.01
N PRO A 131 12.98 -20.87 -15.88
CA PRO A 131 14.43 -20.85 -16.10
C PRO A 131 14.79 -20.50 -17.54
N LEU A 132 15.73 -19.56 -17.73
CA LEU A 132 16.05 -18.97 -19.03
C LEU A 132 17.31 -19.55 -19.69
N ASP A 133 18.13 -20.32 -18.96
CA ASP A 133 19.40 -20.85 -19.51
C ASP A 133 19.18 -21.73 -20.76
N GLY A 134 18.08 -22.48 -20.84
CA GLY A 134 17.74 -23.30 -22.01
C GLY A 134 17.41 -22.47 -23.27
N PHE A 135 16.82 -21.28 -23.08
CA PHE A 135 16.53 -20.37 -24.19
C PHE A 135 17.81 -19.72 -24.73
N LEU A 136 18.72 -19.33 -23.83
CA LEU A 136 20.04 -18.79 -24.19
C LEU A 136 20.88 -19.81 -24.98
N GLU A 137 20.92 -21.06 -24.53
CA GLU A 137 21.69 -22.10 -25.21
C GLU A 137 21.09 -22.45 -26.59
N ARG A 138 19.76 -22.42 -26.71
CA ARG A 138 19.08 -22.58 -28.00
C ARG A 138 19.40 -21.46 -28.98
N ASP A 139 19.43 -20.21 -28.52
CA ASP A 139 19.77 -19.07 -29.38
C ASP A 139 21.24 -19.09 -29.82
N ARG A 140 22.14 -19.48 -28.90
CA ARG A 140 23.56 -19.66 -29.17
C ARG A 140 23.81 -20.74 -30.21
N SER A 141 23.26 -21.94 -29.99
CA SER A 141 23.40 -23.06 -30.93
C SER A 141 22.73 -22.78 -32.28
N GLY A 142 21.63 -22.01 -32.28
CA GLY A 142 20.92 -21.59 -33.49
C GLY A 142 21.52 -20.39 -34.23
N ASN A 143 22.59 -19.77 -33.71
CA ASN A 143 23.20 -18.54 -34.27
C ASN A 143 22.17 -17.41 -34.52
N VAL A 144 21.27 -17.20 -33.55
CA VAL A 144 20.28 -16.12 -33.63
C VAL A 144 21.01 -14.76 -33.63
N ALA A 145 20.67 -13.89 -34.58
CA ALA A 145 21.41 -12.63 -34.81
C ALA A 145 21.35 -11.67 -33.61
N ASP A 146 20.17 -11.55 -33.00
CA ASP A 146 19.87 -10.73 -31.81
C ASP A 146 19.86 -11.57 -30.52
N GLN A 147 20.75 -12.56 -30.44
CA GLN A 147 20.93 -13.36 -29.21
C GLN A 147 21.47 -12.51 -28.04
N ILE A 148 21.03 -12.84 -26.83
CA ILE A 148 21.58 -12.25 -25.61
C ILE A 148 22.92 -12.91 -25.28
N LYS A 149 23.97 -12.11 -25.18
CA LYS A 149 25.31 -12.53 -24.72
C LYS A 149 25.54 -12.04 -23.31
N LEU A 150 25.40 -12.91 -22.32
CA LEU A 150 25.52 -12.53 -20.91
C LEU A 150 26.90 -11.95 -20.57
N GLU A 151 27.93 -12.30 -21.33
CA GLU A 151 29.27 -11.73 -21.23
C GLU A 151 29.32 -10.23 -21.51
N ASP A 152 28.37 -9.66 -22.26
CA ASP A 152 28.29 -8.22 -22.55
C ASP A 152 27.70 -7.42 -21.37
N PHE A 153 27.05 -8.10 -20.43
CA PHE A 153 26.38 -7.51 -19.28
C PHE A 153 27.32 -7.34 -18.08
N TYR A 154 27.03 -6.42 -17.17
CA TYR A 154 27.73 -6.38 -15.88
C TYR A 154 27.48 -7.70 -15.10
N PRO A 155 28.52 -8.47 -14.73
CA PRO A 155 28.34 -9.81 -14.15
C PRO A 155 27.43 -9.84 -12.93
N THR A 156 27.58 -8.88 -12.02
CA THR A 156 26.78 -8.77 -10.80
C THR A 156 25.28 -8.60 -11.10
N THR A 157 24.92 -7.91 -12.18
CA THR A 157 23.52 -7.72 -12.58
C THR A 157 22.88 -9.00 -13.10
N VAL A 158 23.67 -9.87 -13.75
CA VAL A 158 23.19 -11.19 -14.21
C VAL A 158 23.08 -12.15 -13.03
N SER A 159 24.12 -12.20 -12.17
CA SER A 159 24.11 -13.02 -10.95
C SER A 159 22.94 -12.66 -10.04
N ALA A 160 22.52 -11.38 -10.00
CA ALA A 160 21.36 -10.90 -9.25
C ALA A 160 20.09 -11.73 -9.52
N PHE A 161 19.95 -12.29 -10.72
CA PHE A 161 18.76 -13.04 -11.15
C PHE A 161 19.00 -14.55 -11.27
N ARG A 162 20.10 -15.05 -10.70
CA ARG A 162 20.35 -16.48 -10.57
C ARG A 162 19.86 -16.99 -9.21
N PHE A 163 19.27 -18.18 -9.18
CA PHE A 163 18.86 -18.84 -7.94
C PHE A 163 19.18 -20.35 -7.98
N ASP A 164 19.79 -20.85 -6.91
CA ASP A 164 20.25 -22.24 -6.78
C ASP A 164 19.30 -23.13 -5.96
N GLY A 165 18.14 -22.59 -5.56
CA GLY A 165 17.18 -23.24 -4.65
C GLY A 165 17.33 -22.83 -3.18
N LYS A 166 18.40 -22.10 -2.82
CA LYS A 166 18.63 -21.61 -1.45
C LYS A 166 18.99 -20.13 -1.40
N THR A 167 19.88 -19.69 -2.29
CA THR A 167 20.43 -18.33 -2.30
C THR A 167 20.40 -17.73 -3.70
N ALA A 168 20.11 -16.44 -3.78
CA ALA A 168 20.28 -15.68 -5.01
C ALA A 168 21.78 -15.45 -5.29
N GLY A 169 22.15 -15.33 -6.56
CA GLY A 169 23.55 -15.12 -7.00
C GLY A 169 24.10 -16.25 -7.88
N ASN A 170 23.64 -17.47 -7.67
CA ASN A 170 24.14 -18.70 -8.32
C ASN A 170 22.99 -19.56 -8.83
N GLY A 171 23.28 -20.57 -9.66
CA GLY A 171 22.27 -21.51 -10.18
C GLY A 171 21.61 -21.05 -11.48
N ALA A 172 20.36 -21.45 -11.69
CA ALA A 172 19.62 -21.16 -12.91
C ALA A 172 19.25 -19.67 -12.99
N LEU A 173 19.25 -19.10 -14.20
CA LEU A 173 18.88 -17.72 -14.47
C LEU A 173 17.37 -17.60 -14.66
N TYR A 174 16.72 -16.71 -13.92
CA TYR A 174 15.25 -16.54 -13.94
C TYR A 174 14.79 -15.21 -14.55
N GLY A 175 15.72 -14.31 -14.86
CA GLY A 175 15.42 -13.02 -15.47
C GLY A 175 16.62 -12.43 -16.21
N ILE A 176 16.35 -11.63 -17.23
CA ILE A 176 17.38 -10.85 -17.91
C ILE A 176 17.37 -9.42 -17.35
N PRO A 177 18.48 -8.93 -16.78
CA PRO A 177 18.52 -7.63 -16.13
C PRO A 177 18.30 -6.51 -17.17
N LYS A 178 17.29 -5.66 -16.95
CA LYS A 178 16.93 -4.59 -17.89
C LYS A 178 17.81 -3.35 -17.69
N ASP A 179 18.12 -3.07 -16.43
CA ASP A 179 18.90 -1.92 -15.98
C ASP A 179 19.40 -2.15 -14.55
N PHE A 180 20.26 -1.26 -14.08
CA PHE A 180 20.67 -1.21 -12.69
C PHE A 180 21.01 0.22 -12.25
N THR A 181 21.28 0.40 -10.97
CA THR A 181 21.87 1.64 -10.46
C THR A 181 22.73 1.35 -9.25
N THR A 182 23.80 2.11 -9.10
CA THR A 182 24.49 2.28 -7.82
C THR A 182 23.83 3.43 -7.04
N VAL A 183 24.13 3.55 -5.76
CA VAL A 183 23.53 4.58 -4.90
C VAL A 183 24.55 5.65 -4.51
N GLY A 184 24.06 6.85 -4.25
CA GLY A 184 24.85 8.00 -3.84
C GLY A 184 23.96 9.19 -3.49
N PHE A 185 24.53 10.39 -3.46
CA PHE A 185 23.83 11.60 -3.04
C PHE A 185 23.70 12.60 -4.18
N TYR A 186 22.53 13.22 -4.27
CA TYR A 186 22.33 14.42 -5.07
C TYR A 186 22.60 15.63 -4.20
N TYR A 187 23.28 16.64 -4.74
CA TYR A 187 23.69 17.80 -3.95
C TYR A 187 23.36 19.13 -4.64
N ASN A 188 22.96 20.11 -3.83
CA ASN A 188 22.60 21.45 -4.25
C ASN A 188 23.86 22.31 -4.32
N LYS A 189 24.30 22.64 -5.55
CA LYS A 189 25.55 23.36 -5.80
C LYS A 189 25.54 24.78 -5.24
N GLU A 190 24.38 25.40 -5.16
CA GLU A 190 24.25 26.74 -4.59
C GLU A 190 24.47 26.74 -3.08
N LEU A 191 23.92 25.75 -2.37
CA LEU A 191 24.12 25.62 -0.92
C LEU A 191 25.57 25.28 -0.58
N PHE A 192 26.22 24.43 -1.37
CA PHE A 192 27.66 24.18 -1.24
C PHE A 192 28.46 25.47 -1.43
N THR A 193 28.15 26.25 -2.48
CA THR A 193 28.84 27.52 -2.74
C THR A 193 28.61 28.53 -1.62
N LYS A 194 27.37 28.66 -1.14
CA LYS A 194 27.01 29.55 -0.01
C LYS A 194 27.72 29.16 1.29
N ALA A 195 27.94 27.86 1.53
CA ALA A 195 28.69 27.36 2.68
C ALA A 195 30.21 27.43 2.49
N GLY A 196 30.72 27.87 1.32
CA GLY A 196 32.15 27.89 1.02
C GLY A 196 32.77 26.51 0.86
N LEU A 197 31.97 25.51 0.51
CA LEU A 197 32.39 24.11 0.37
C LEU A 197 32.85 23.80 -1.05
N LYS A 198 33.77 22.84 -1.15
CA LYS A 198 34.10 22.21 -2.44
C LYS A 198 32.99 21.22 -2.81
N PHE A 199 32.73 21.06 -4.11
CA PHE A 199 31.80 20.02 -4.54
C PHE A 199 32.36 18.63 -4.25
N PRO A 200 31.50 17.64 -3.89
CA PRO A 200 31.94 16.29 -3.57
C PRO A 200 32.76 15.66 -4.70
N SER A 201 33.86 14.99 -4.33
CA SER A 201 34.70 14.26 -5.28
C SER A 201 34.27 12.79 -5.40
N THR A 202 34.86 12.03 -6.32
CA THR A 202 34.64 10.57 -6.41
C THR A 202 35.18 9.80 -5.20
N ASN A 203 36.11 10.38 -4.43
CA ASN A 203 36.71 9.78 -3.23
C ASN A 203 36.15 10.39 -1.93
N TRP A 204 34.98 11.03 -1.99
CA TRP A 204 34.34 11.64 -0.84
C TRP A 204 34.11 10.62 0.29
N THR A 205 34.36 11.02 1.53
CA THR A 205 34.29 10.16 2.72
C THR A 205 33.09 10.49 3.60
N TRP A 206 32.67 9.56 4.48
CA TRP A 206 31.59 9.83 5.44
C TRP A 206 31.90 10.99 6.39
N ASP A 207 33.18 11.21 6.73
CA ASP A 207 33.62 12.35 7.55
C ASP A 207 33.46 13.68 6.82
N GLU A 208 33.82 13.73 5.53
CA GLU A 208 33.59 14.91 4.69
C GLU A 208 32.09 15.15 4.46
N TYR A 209 31.32 14.10 4.15
CA TYR A 209 29.87 14.18 3.99
C TYR A 209 29.19 14.83 5.19
N ILE A 210 29.51 14.37 6.40
CA ILE A 210 28.87 14.91 7.59
C ILE A 210 29.40 16.31 7.93
N ALA A 211 30.66 16.62 7.62
CA ALA A 211 31.20 17.97 7.78
C ALA A 211 30.50 18.97 6.84
N ASP A 212 30.29 18.58 5.57
CA ASP A 212 29.56 19.36 4.58
C ASP A 212 28.10 19.57 5.01
N ALA A 213 27.44 18.52 5.49
CA ALA A 213 26.07 18.59 6.01
C ALA A 213 25.97 19.58 7.19
N ARG A 214 26.89 19.50 8.15
CA ARG A 214 26.95 20.41 9.30
C ARG A 214 27.24 21.86 8.90
N ALA A 215 28.06 22.08 7.87
CA ALA A 215 28.35 23.42 7.36
C ALA A 215 27.11 24.04 6.70
N ILE A 216 26.38 23.27 5.89
CA ILE A 216 25.13 23.72 5.25
C ILE A 216 24.04 23.96 6.31
N ALA A 217 23.94 23.12 7.34
CA ALA A 217 22.98 23.28 8.43
C ALA A 217 23.09 24.60 9.21
N LYS A 218 24.25 25.27 9.14
CA LYS A 218 24.49 26.59 9.74
C LYS A 218 23.97 27.75 8.89
N LEU A 219 23.70 27.52 7.60
CA LEU A 219 23.18 28.54 6.70
C LEU A 219 21.74 28.93 7.09
N LYS A 220 21.40 30.18 6.81
CA LYS A 220 20.06 30.74 6.98
C LYS A 220 19.57 31.34 5.68
N ASP A 221 18.28 31.22 5.40
CA ASP A 221 17.66 31.91 4.27
C ASP A 221 17.39 33.39 4.60
N ALA A 222 16.78 34.11 3.64
CA ALA A 222 16.47 35.54 3.80
C ALA A 222 15.46 35.83 4.93
N ASN A 223 14.66 34.82 5.31
CA ASN A 223 13.68 34.91 6.39
C ASN A 223 14.27 34.46 7.74
N GLY A 224 15.56 34.08 7.78
CA GLY A 224 16.23 33.59 8.98
C GLY A 224 15.98 32.11 9.29
N GLU A 225 15.34 31.37 8.39
CA GLU A 225 15.09 29.94 8.57
C GLU A 225 16.34 29.12 8.19
N SER A 226 16.59 28.03 8.91
CA SER A 226 17.76 27.18 8.62
C SER A 226 17.56 26.36 7.35
N TYR A 227 18.66 26.13 6.63
CA TYR A 227 18.77 25.03 5.69
C TYR A 227 19.04 23.72 6.44
N ILE A 228 18.79 22.59 5.76
CA ILE A 228 19.12 21.26 6.27
C ILE A 228 20.35 20.74 5.51
N GLY A 229 21.29 20.13 6.21
CA GLY A 229 22.50 19.58 5.63
C GLY A 229 22.22 18.49 4.61
N SER A 230 21.56 17.42 5.03
CA SER A 230 21.25 16.28 4.15
C SER A 230 19.98 15.51 4.54
N GLU A 231 19.32 14.87 3.57
CA GLU A 231 18.41 13.76 3.81
C GLU A 231 19.19 12.44 3.67
N PHE A 232 19.14 11.58 4.69
CA PHE A 232 19.68 10.22 4.65
C PHE A 232 18.56 9.16 4.64
N VAL A 233 18.28 8.52 3.51
CA VAL A 233 17.22 7.51 3.41
C VAL A 233 17.59 6.23 4.17
N THR A 234 16.72 5.81 5.09
CA THR A 234 16.92 4.65 5.99
C THR A 234 16.29 3.35 5.50
N TRP A 235 16.00 3.20 4.20
CA TRP A 235 15.50 1.94 3.67
C TRP A 235 16.48 0.79 4.00
N PRO A 236 16.00 -0.44 4.23
CA PRO A 236 16.86 -1.58 4.57
C PRO A 236 18.07 -1.74 3.65
N MET A 237 17.87 -1.59 2.34
CA MET A 237 18.94 -1.63 1.34
C MET A 237 19.96 -0.49 1.52
N MET A 238 19.50 0.72 1.84
CA MET A 238 20.36 1.91 2.01
C MET A 238 21.18 1.88 3.29
N VAL A 239 20.58 1.41 4.39
CA VAL A 239 21.31 1.17 5.63
C VAL A 239 22.40 0.13 5.41
N ARG A 240 22.10 -0.95 4.69
CA ARG A 240 23.09 -1.97 4.34
C ARG A 240 24.18 -1.45 3.39
N ALA A 241 23.86 -0.52 2.49
CA ALA A 241 24.86 0.16 1.66
C ALA A 241 25.86 0.94 2.50
N TYR A 242 25.37 1.70 3.48
CA TYR A 242 26.21 2.40 4.45
C TYR A 242 27.06 1.43 5.28
N LEU A 243 26.46 0.38 5.85
CA LEU A 243 27.20 -0.64 6.60
C LEU A 243 28.34 -1.25 5.77
N ARG A 244 28.08 -1.58 4.50
CA ARG A 244 29.10 -2.13 3.58
C ARG A 244 30.23 -1.17 3.31
N SER A 245 29.94 0.12 3.13
CA SER A 245 30.99 1.13 2.98
C SER A 245 31.84 1.28 4.25
N GLU A 246 31.32 0.89 5.41
CA GLU A 246 32.05 0.79 6.68
C GLU A 246 32.71 -0.59 6.91
N GLY A 247 32.67 -1.47 5.90
CA GLY A 247 33.29 -2.80 5.95
C GLY A 247 32.54 -3.81 6.83
N VAL A 248 31.28 -3.54 7.16
CA VAL A 248 30.41 -4.40 7.98
C VAL A 248 29.10 -4.73 7.26
N GLU A 249 28.38 -5.75 7.73
CA GLU A 249 27.12 -6.17 7.09
C GLU A 249 26.23 -6.89 8.11
N VAL A 250 24.91 -6.80 7.90
CA VAL A 250 23.87 -7.45 8.70
C VAL A 250 23.93 -8.97 8.59
N ARG A 251 24.19 -9.48 7.38
CA ARG A 251 24.32 -10.91 7.09
C ARG A 251 25.77 -11.36 7.25
N GLY A 252 25.98 -12.44 7.99
CA GLY A 252 27.24 -13.17 8.01
C GLY A 252 27.36 -14.14 6.85
N ASN A 253 27.75 -15.39 7.11
CA ASN A 253 27.96 -16.37 6.02
C ASN A 253 26.66 -16.77 5.31
N ASN A 254 25.53 -16.72 6.03
CA ASN A 254 24.17 -16.98 5.53
C ASN A 254 23.16 -16.22 6.40
N PHE A 255 21.85 -16.43 6.18
CA PHE A 255 20.79 -15.79 6.98
C PHE A 255 20.51 -16.46 8.33
N ASP A 256 21.23 -17.54 8.67
CA ASP A 256 21.23 -18.15 10.01
C ASP A 256 22.29 -17.52 10.93
N ASP A 257 23.29 -16.82 10.36
CA ASP A 257 24.37 -16.11 11.04
C ASP A 257 24.20 -14.58 10.86
N LEU A 258 23.29 -13.97 11.61
CA LEU A 258 23.05 -12.53 11.56
C LEU A 258 24.00 -11.79 12.52
N ARG A 259 24.60 -10.70 12.03
CA ARG A 259 25.65 -9.94 12.72
C ARG A 259 25.17 -8.61 13.30
N LEU A 260 23.87 -8.48 13.56
CA LEU A 260 23.32 -7.25 14.15
C LEU A 260 23.89 -6.96 15.54
N GLU A 261 24.34 -7.97 16.27
CA GLU A 261 24.97 -7.82 17.60
C GLU A 261 26.48 -7.54 17.53
N ASP A 262 27.09 -7.56 16.34
CA ASP A 262 28.51 -7.23 16.17
C ASP A 262 28.77 -5.78 16.64
N PRO A 263 29.73 -5.55 17.55
CA PRO A 263 30.06 -4.21 18.04
C PRO A 263 30.35 -3.19 16.93
N LYS A 264 30.92 -3.62 15.79
CA LYS A 264 31.19 -2.73 14.65
C LYS A 264 29.91 -2.34 13.91
N VAL A 265 28.96 -3.27 13.75
CA VAL A 265 27.64 -2.98 13.17
C VAL A 265 26.87 -2.02 14.09
N GLN A 266 26.86 -2.30 15.40
CA GLN A 266 26.24 -1.43 16.40
C GLN A 266 26.84 -0.01 16.38
N ALA A 267 28.17 0.11 16.33
CA ALA A 267 28.85 1.40 16.26
C ALA A 267 28.50 2.18 14.98
N ALA A 268 28.46 1.52 13.82
CA ALA A 268 28.09 2.16 12.57
C ALA A 268 26.64 2.67 12.61
N LEU A 269 25.70 1.85 13.10
CA LEU A 269 24.30 2.24 13.24
C LEU A 269 24.11 3.38 14.27
N GLU A 270 24.82 3.35 15.40
CA GLU A 270 24.75 4.42 16.41
C GLU A 270 25.33 5.73 15.88
N ARG A 271 26.39 5.65 15.05
CA ARG A 271 26.92 6.81 14.33
C ARG A 271 25.87 7.42 13.40
N LEU A 272 25.18 6.61 12.60
CA LEU A 272 24.11 7.09 11.73
C LEU A 272 22.93 7.68 12.52
N ARG A 273 22.57 7.04 13.64
CA ARG A 273 21.51 7.49 14.56
C ARG A 273 21.84 8.83 15.20
N SER A 274 23.08 9.02 15.66
CA SER A 274 23.51 10.28 16.30
C SER A 274 23.51 11.46 15.33
N TRP A 275 23.96 11.27 14.08
CA TRP A 275 23.87 12.30 13.04
C TRP A 275 22.46 12.83 12.80
N ARG A 276 21.44 11.97 12.94
CA ARG A 276 20.04 12.34 12.73
C ARG A 276 19.36 12.87 13.99
N GLN A 277 19.61 12.24 15.13
CA GLN A 277 18.82 12.46 16.35
C GLN A 277 19.50 13.38 17.35
N ASP A 278 20.84 13.40 17.41
CA ASP A 278 21.59 14.22 18.38
C ASP A 278 22.00 15.58 17.81
N GLU A 279 22.06 15.70 16.48
CA GLU A 279 22.42 16.94 15.79
C GLU A 279 21.19 17.66 15.22
N THR A 280 21.22 18.99 15.22
CA THR A 280 20.12 19.82 14.70
C THR A 280 20.40 20.20 13.25
N ASN A 281 19.47 19.89 12.35
CA ASN A 281 19.51 20.20 10.92
C ASN A 281 20.69 19.58 10.14
N THR A 282 21.59 18.82 10.77
CA THR A 282 22.65 18.10 10.04
C THR A 282 22.02 17.11 9.07
N LEU A 283 21.16 16.22 9.59
CA LEU A 283 20.24 15.45 8.78
C LEU A 283 18.81 15.96 8.97
N THR A 284 17.92 15.63 8.05
CA THR A 284 16.48 15.86 8.23
C THR A 284 16.00 15.18 9.51
N SER A 285 14.97 15.77 10.14
CA SER A 285 14.38 15.20 11.35
C SER A 285 13.78 13.80 11.11
N GLY A 286 13.36 13.51 9.87
CA GLY A 286 12.57 12.31 9.53
C GLY A 286 11.14 12.34 10.06
N ARG A 287 10.74 13.44 10.72
CA ARG A 287 9.44 13.62 11.39
C ARG A 287 8.36 14.13 10.45
N SER A 288 8.70 15.05 9.54
CA SER A 288 7.80 15.43 8.45
C SER A 288 7.59 14.24 7.52
N LYS A 289 6.32 13.98 7.21
CA LYS A 289 5.93 12.99 6.19
C LYS A 289 5.51 13.70 4.90
N LEU A 290 5.49 15.02 4.80
CA LEU A 290 4.98 15.69 3.59
C LEU A 290 5.92 15.55 2.39
N ALA A 291 7.22 15.70 2.63
CA ALA A 291 8.27 15.40 1.69
C ALA A 291 9.29 14.52 2.41
N THR A 292 9.60 13.34 1.86
CA THR A 292 10.61 12.42 2.40
C THR A 292 11.45 11.85 1.27
N GLY A 293 12.71 11.52 1.53
CA GLY A 293 13.59 10.95 0.51
C GLY A 293 13.82 11.93 -0.65
N ALA A 294 13.54 11.49 -1.89
CA ALA A 294 13.81 12.29 -3.08
C ALA A 294 13.04 13.62 -3.13
N ALA A 295 11.77 13.61 -2.72
CA ALA A 295 10.90 14.78 -2.77
C ALA A 295 11.40 15.96 -1.90
N VAL A 296 12.20 15.70 -0.86
CA VAL A 296 12.74 16.75 0.01
C VAL A 296 13.75 17.63 -0.74
N PHE A 297 14.52 17.04 -1.66
CA PHE A 297 15.56 17.75 -2.39
C PHE A 297 14.98 18.82 -3.31
N THR A 298 13.83 18.54 -3.94
CA THR A 298 13.16 19.46 -4.89
C THR A 298 12.74 20.78 -4.25
N THR A 299 12.64 20.83 -2.90
CA THR A 299 12.35 22.05 -2.15
C THR A 299 13.47 23.10 -2.21
N GLY A 300 14.69 22.70 -2.60
CA GLY A 300 15.88 23.57 -2.58
C GLY A 300 16.39 23.90 -1.18
N ARG A 301 15.77 23.36 -0.12
CA ARG A 301 16.12 23.65 1.28
C ARG A 301 17.13 22.69 1.90
N VAL A 302 17.49 21.63 1.18
CA VAL A 302 18.39 20.58 1.67
C VAL A 302 19.63 20.54 0.81
N GLY A 303 20.80 20.52 1.47
CA GLY A 303 22.10 20.50 0.82
C GLY A 303 22.33 19.26 -0.01
N MET A 304 21.93 18.11 0.52
CA MET A 304 22.13 16.79 -0.09
C MET A 304 20.92 15.87 0.13
N ALA A 305 20.69 14.92 -0.76
CA ALA A 305 19.68 13.89 -0.55
C ALA A 305 20.15 12.56 -1.12
N GLY A 306 20.10 11.52 -0.29
CA GLY A 306 20.60 10.18 -0.61
C GLY A 306 20.58 9.28 0.62
N PRO A 307 21.29 8.14 0.61
CA PRO A 307 21.71 7.48 -0.60
C PRO A 307 20.47 6.90 -1.31
N PHE A 308 20.36 7.15 -2.61
CA PHE A 308 19.42 6.44 -3.50
C PHE A 308 19.94 6.48 -4.94
N GLY A 309 19.30 5.70 -5.80
CA GLY A 309 19.76 5.49 -7.17
C GLY A 309 19.26 6.54 -8.16
N ARG A 310 19.43 6.22 -9.44
CA ARG A 310 19.18 7.11 -10.57
C ARG A 310 17.70 7.33 -10.89
N TRP A 311 16.79 6.52 -10.35
CA TRP A 311 15.35 6.56 -10.68
C TRP A 311 14.66 7.91 -10.44
N VAL A 312 15.26 8.78 -9.62
CA VAL A 312 14.77 10.14 -9.30
C VAL A 312 15.16 11.20 -10.36
N VAL A 313 16.14 10.91 -11.22
CA VAL A 313 16.73 11.90 -12.14
C VAL A 313 15.72 12.52 -13.09
N PRO A 314 14.74 11.79 -13.68
CA PRO A 314 13.71 12.41 -14.51
C PRO A 314 12.93 13.50 -13.77
N GLU A 315 12.60 13.27 -12.50
CA GLU A 315 11.97 14.29 -11.65
C GLU A 315 12.92 15.46 -11.40
N TYR A 316 14.16 15.20 -11.01
CA TYR A 316 15.12 16.25 -10.67
C TYR A 316 15.53 17.10 -11.89
N ARG A 317 15.48 16.56 -13.10
CA ARG A 317 15.68 17.33 -14.35
C ARG A 317 14.63 18.41 -14.56
N ARG A 318 13.50 18.36 -13.83
CA ARG A 318 12.46 19.40 -13.83
C ARG A 318 12.74 20.54 -12.85
N ILE A 319 13.73 20.39 -11.96
CA ILE A 319 14.16 21.48 -11.07
C ILE A 319 14.74 22.62 -11.92
N ARG A 320 14.21 23.83 -11.69
CA ARG A 320 14.66 25.08 -12.34
C ARG A 320 15.18 26.11 -11.34
N ASP A 321 14.86 25.93 -10.07
CA ASP A 321 15.10 26.94 -9.03
C ASP A 321 16.55 26.95 -8.50
N PHE A 322 17.29 25.85 -8.67
CA PHE A 322 18.69 25.76 -8.24
C PHE A 322 19.52 24.77 -9.07
N ASP A 323 20.84 24.96 -9.04
CA ASP A 323 21.79 24.04 -9.68
C ASP A 323 22.12 22.82 -8.81
N TRP A 324 22.27 21.65 -9.42
CA TRP A 324 22.45 20.37 -8.72
C TRP A 324 23.25 19.38 -9.56
N ASP A 325 23.90 18.44 -8.90
CA ASP A 325 24.59 17.30 -9.52
C ASP A 325 24.60 16.08 -8.59
N TYR A 326 25.29 15.01 -8.98
CA TYR A 326 25.38 13.74 -8.27
C TYR A 326 26.80 13.43 -7.77
N ALA A 327 26.87 12.83 -6.58
CA ALA A 327 28.07 12.31 -5.97
C ALA A 327 27.88 10.82 -5.62
N PRO A 328 28.91 9.96 -5.81
CA PRO A 328 28.85 8.56 -5.42
C PRO A 328 28.68 8.42 -3.89
N LEU A 329 28.32 7.22 -3.44
CA LEU A 329 28.25 6.90 -2.01
C LEU A 329 29.58 7.24 -1.32
N PRO A 330 29.57 7.95 -0.17
CA PRO A 330 30.79 8.23 0.57
C PRO A 330 31.51 6.95 0.99
N ARG A 331 32.84 7.00 0.97
CA ARG A 331 33.72 5.90 1.38
C ARG A 331 33.86 5.87 2.90
N GLY A 332 33.86 4.67 3.47
CA GLY A 332 34.21 4.42 4.86
C GLY A 332 35.46 3.56 4.96
N ALA A 333 35.49 2.63 5.92
CA ALA A 333 36.59 1.67 6.06
C ALA A 333 36.75 0.69 4.88
N ALA A 334 35.76 0.58 4.01
CA ALA A 334 35.80 -0.25 2.81
C ALA A 334 35.29 0.51 1.57
N ASP A 335 35.73 0.07 0.40
CA ASP A 335 35.16 0.52 -0.87
C ASP A 335 33.95 -0.35 -1.21
N GLY A 336 32.76 0.10 -0.80
CA GLY A 336 31.54 -0.68 -0.92
C GLY A 336 30.36 0.18 -1.40
N ASN A 337 29.62 -0.33 -2.37
CA ASN A 337 28.35 0.24 -2.84
C ASN A 337 27.36 -0.92 -3.11
N VAL A 338 26.10 -0.60 -3.33
CA VAL A 338 25.05 -1.58 -3.64
C VAL A 338 24.48 -1.36 -5.04
N ILE A 339 23.96 -2.45 -5.60
CA ILE A 339 23.24 -2.45 -6.87
C ILE A 339 21.77 -2.71 -6.60
N ALA A 340 20.92 -1.80 -7.07
CA ALA A 340 19.51 -2.06 -7.30
C ALA A 340 19.32 -2.39 -8.78
N THR A 341 18.62 -3.49 -9.08
CA THR A 341 18.40 -3.95 -10.46
C THR A 341 17.07 -4.69 -10.56
N VAL A 342 16.47 -4.61 -11.75
CA VAL A 342 15.20 -5.25 -12.11
C VAL A 342 15.42 -6.04 -13.40
N SER A 343 14.76 -7.18 -13.52
CA SER A 343 14.79 -8.01 -14.73
C SER A 343 13.46 -8.02 -15.44
N TRP A 344 13.51 -8.30 -16.74
CA TRP A 344 12.39 -8.92 -17.43
C TRP A 344 12.45 -10.43 -17.20
N SER A 345 11.42 -10.97 -16.55
CA SER A 345 11.27 -12.39 -16.26
C SER A 345 10.06 -12.97 -16.98
N MET A 346 10.08 -14.29 -17.22
CA MET A 346 8.98 -15.01 -17.87
C MET A 346 8.19 -15.84 -16.85
N ALA A 347 6.86 -15.81 -16.94
CA ALA A 347 6.04 -16.71 -16.13
C ALA A 347 6.26 -18.16 -16.54
N LYS A 348 6.46 -19.06 -15.57
CA LYS A 348 6.56 -20.50 -15.79
C LYS A 348 5.34 -21.08 -16.54
N GLN A 349 4.16 -20.52 -16.26
CA GLN A 349 2.88 -20.93 -16.82
C GLN A 349 2.51 -20.19 -18.13
N SER A 350 3.39 -19.34 -18.68
CA SER A 350 3.14 -18.68 -19.97
C SER A 350 2.85 -19.72 -21.05
N LYS A 351 1.78 -19.49 -21.83
CA LYS A 351 1.40 -20.34 -22.97
C LYS A 351 2.22 -20.01 -24.23
N ASN A 352 2.86 -18.84 -24.26
CA ASN A 352 3.52 -18.28 -25.44
C ASN A 352 5.04 -18.11 -25.21
N LYS A 353 5.70 -19.10 -24.60
CA LYS A 353 7.10 -19.00 -24.13
C LYS A 353 8.10 -18.52 -25.19
N ASP A 354 8.00 -19.03 -26.43
CA ASP A 354 8.94 -18.62 -27.49
C ASP A 354 8.76 -17.15 -27.91
N THR A 355 7.52 -16.68 -28.00
CA THR A 355 7.21 -15.29 -28.34
C THR A 355 7.50 -14.36 -27.16
N ALA A 356 7.25 -14.81 -25.94
CA ALA A 356 7.67 -14.13 -24.71
C ALA A 356 9.19 -14.00 -24.63
N TRP A 357 9.95 -15.03 -25.00
CA TRP A 357 11.41 -14.97 -25.07
C TRP A 357 11.90 -13.95 -26.10
N LYS A 358 11.33 -13.95 -27.31
CA LYS A 358 11.62 -12.91 -28.33
C LYS A 358 11.39 -11.51 -27.78
N LEU A 359 10.28 -11.31 -27.04
CA LEU A 359 9.97 -10.03 -26.43
C LEU A 359 10.99 -9.64 -25.33
N ILE A 360 11.43 -10.59 -24.50
CA ILE A 360 12.49 -10.33 -23.50
C ILE A 360 13.77 -9.89 -24.19
N ARG A 361 14.20 -10.55 -25.28
CA ARG A 361 15.39 -10.14 -26.05
C ARG A 361 15.25 -8.73 -26.61
N TRP A 362 14.09 -8.41 -27.18
CA TRP A 362 13.80 -7.07 -27.67
C TRP A 362 13.88 -5.99 -26.58
N LEU A 363 13.22 -6.24 -25.45
CA LEU A 363 13.14 -5.28 -24.33
C LEU A 363 14.44 -5.12 -23.55
N THR A 364 15.37 -6.06 -23.68
CA THR A 364 16.70 -6.02 -23.02
C THR A 364 17.84 -5.71 -23.97
N GLY A 365 17.52 -5.48 -25.25
CA GLY A 365 18.50 -5.14 -26.28
C GLY A 365 19.12 -3.75 -26.09
N PRO A 366 20.21 -3.46 -26.82
CA PRO A 366 20.96 -2.21 -26.69
C PRO A 366 20.10 -0.95 -26.86
N ASP A 367 19.20 -0.92 -27.83
CA ASP A 367 18.37 0.25 -28.13
C ASP A 367 17.36 0.56 -27.03
N ALA A 368 16.76 -0.48 -26.45
CA ALA A 368 15.83 -0.34 -25.33
C ALA A 368 16.55 0.22 -24.09
N GLN A 369 17.73 -0.31 -23.78
CA GLN A 369 18.53 0.19 -22.65
C GLN A 369 19.08 1.60 -22.89
N ALA A 370 19.50 1.92 -24.13
CA ALA A 370 19.95 3.25 -24.50
C ALA A 370 18.83 4.29 -24.35
N SER A 371 17.61 3.95 -24.75
CA SER A 371 16.43 4.82 -24.60
C SER A 371 16.13 5.11 -23.13
N GLY A 372 16.17 4.08 -22.27
CA GLY A 372 16.00 4.25 -20.82
C GLY A 372 17.10 5.09 -20.17
N ALA A 373 18.35 4.93 -20.60
CA ALA A 373 19.48 5.72 -20.12
C ALA A 373 19.36 7.21 -20.47
N GLN A 374 18.89 7.52 -21.69
CA GLN A 374 18.70 8.90 -22.15
C GLN A 374 17.63 9.64 -21.35
N LEU A 375 16.54 8.95 -20.95
CA LEU A 375 15.54 9.49 -20.04
C LEU A 375 16.14 9.81 -18.66
N GLY A 376 17.20 9.09 -18.28
CA GLY A 376 17.91 9.25 -17.03
C GLY A 376 17.45 8.29 -15.94
N LEU A 377 16.69 7.24 -16.25
CA LEU A 377 16.12 6.35 -15.23
C LEU A 377 17.14 5.48 -14.51
N ALA A 378 18.05 4.89 -15.27
CA ALA A 378 18.95 3.85 -14.77
C ALA A 378 20.18 3.69 -15.67
N ILE A 379 21.12 2.87 -15.20
CA ILE A 379 22.33 2.48 -15.91
C ILE A 379 22.00 1.25 -16.80
N PRO A 380 22.38 1.27 -18.09
CA PRO A 380 22.32 0.09 -18.94
C PRO A 380 23.11 -1.09 -18.35
N THR A 381 22.53 -2.28 -18.33
CA THR A 381 23.23 -3.50 -17.91
C THR A 381 24.24 -3.97 -18.95
N ILE A 382 24.07 -3.61 -20.23
CA ILE A 382 25.06 -3.85 -21.29
C ILE A 382 26.20 -2.83 -21.19
N ARG A 383 27.43 -3.32 -20.99
CA ARG A 383 28.60 -2.47 -20.70
C ARG A 383 28.90 -1.46 -21.82
N SER A 384 28.80 -1.86 -23.08
CA SER A 384 29.04 -0.95 -24.21
C SER A 384 28.01 0.19 -24.29
N VAL A 385 26.75 -0.07 -23.91
CA VAL A 385 25.69 0.95 -23.87
C VAL A 385 25.89 1.88 -22.67
N ALA A 386 26.27 1.34 -21.51
CA ALA A 386 26.59 2.12 -20.32
C ALA A 386 27.78 3.09 -20.55
N GLN A 387 28.75 2.69 -21.37
CA GLN A 387 29.90 3.52 -21.77
C GLN A 387 29.62 4.43 -22.98
N SER A 388 28.40 4.41 -23.51
CA SER A 388 28.02 5.21 -24.68
C SER A 388 27.51 6.60 -24.30
N PRO A 389 27.43 7.54 -25.27
CA PRO A 389 26.77 8.82 -25.06
C PRO A 389 25.30 8.71 -24.63
N ALA A 390 24.63 7.55 -24.81
CA ALA A 390 23.26 7.38 -24.32
C ALA A 390 23.17 7.51 -22.79
N PHE A 391 24.23 7.15 -22.07
CA PHE A 391 24.32 7.26 -20.61
C PHE A 391 25.28 8.36 -20.15
N LEU A 392 26.44 8.48 -20.78
CA LEU A 392 27.50 9.43 -20.41
C LEU A 392 27.31 10.85 -20.99
N ASP A 393 26.11 11.19 -21.45
CA ASP A 393 25.79 12.54 -21.96
C ASP A 393 25.99 13.60 -20.87
N SER A 394 27.12 14.31 -20.92
CA SER A 394 27.46 15.40 -19.99
C SER A 394 26.77 16.73 -20.33
N SER A 395 25.95 16.78 -21.40
CA SER A 395 25.11 17.97 -21.69
C SER A 395 23.83 18.01 -20.86
N LYS A 396 23.46 16.87 -20.25
CA LYS A 396 22.24 16.74 -19.43
C LYS A 396 22.59 16.36 -18.01
N LYS A 397 21.88 16.93 -17.04
CA LYS A 397 22.04 16.59 -15.63
C LYS A 397 21.66 15.12 -15.34
N PRO A 398 22.27 14.48 -14.33
CA PRO A 398 23.48 14.93 -13.63
C PRO A 398 24.67 14.98 -14.59
N LEU A 399 25.55 15.97 -14.42
CA LEU A 399 26.72 16.10 -15.29
C LEU A 399 27.74 14.99 -14.96
N ASN A 400 27.79 14.59 -13.70
CA ASN A 400 28.61 13.48 -13.22
C ASN A 400 27.94 12.10 -13.41
N ASN A 401 27.58 11.74 -14.65
CA ASN A 401 27.05 10.41 -14.94
C ASN A 401 28.07 9.29 -14.65
N GLN A 402 29.36 9.59 -14.77
CA GLN A 402 30.45 8.66 -14.49
C GLN A 402 30.45 8.20 -13.02
N GLY A 403 30.07 9.07 -12.08
CA GLY A 403 29.97 8.73 -10.65
C GLY A 403 29.02 7.58 -10.33
N PHE A 404 28.05 7.27 -11.20
CA PHE A 404 27.21 6.07 -11.06
C PHE A 404 27.92 4.78 -11.53
N LEU A 405 28.82 4.88 -12.51
CA LEU A 405 29.53 3.73 -13.09
C LEU A 405 30.78 3.36 -12.33
N ASP A 406 31.51 4.34 -11.80
CA ASP A 406 32.75 4.12 -11.06
C ASP A 406 32.62 3.07 -9.94
N PRO A 407 31.56 3.08 -9.10
CA PRO A 407 31.38 2.05 -8.09
C PRO A 407 30.88 0.70 -8.63
N ALA A 408 30.35 0.63 -9.86
CA ALA A 408 29.67 -0.56 -10.38
C ALA A 408 30.52 -1.85 -10.37
N PRO A 409 31.85 -1.84 -10.67
CA PRO A 409 32.69 -3.04 -10.60
C PRO A 409 32.81 -3.64 -9.19
N ASN A 410 32.74 -2.80 -8.15
CA ASN A 410 32.88 -3.21 -6.74
C ASN A 410 31.53 -3.23 -6.00
N ALA A 411 30.43 -2.87 -6.68
CA ALA A 411 29.11 -2.83 -6.07
C ALA A 411 28.46 -4.21 -6.05
N HIS A 412 27.65 -4.47 -5.03
CA HIS A 412 27.00 -5.76 -4.81
C HIS A 412 25.49 -5.64 -4.77
N VAL A 413 24.79 -6.64 -5.29
CA VAL A 413 23.34 -6.76 -5.06
C VAL A 413 23.13 -7.11 -3.60
N VAL A 414 22.23 -6.38 -2.95
CA VAL A 414 21.82 -6.70 -1.58
C VAL A 414 20.99 -7.97 -1.63
N ASP A 415 21.48 -9.02 -0.98
CA ASP A 415 20.81 -10.30 -0.91
C ASP A 415 19.72 -10.33 0.16
N TRP A 416 18.69 -11.15 -0.08
CA TRP A 416 17.53 -11.28 0.79
C TRP A 416 17.19 -12.76 0.97
N PRO A 417 16.66 -13.18 2.14
CA PRO A 417 16.17 -14.53 2.31
C PRO A 417 14.87 -14.73 1.52
N THR A 418 14.48 -15.99 1.29
CA THR A 418 13.23 -16.32 0.58
C THR A 418 11.99 -15.85 1.33
N ASN A 419 12.05 -15.66 2.65
CA ASN A 419 10.95 -15.12 3.43
C ASN A 419 10.91 -13.58 3.34
N PRO A 420 9.89 -12.99 2.69
CA PRO A 420 9.81 -11.55 2.45
C PRO A 420 9.62 -10.72 3.74
N ARG A 421 9.26 -11.34 4.87
CA ARG A 421 9.11 -10.64 6.16
C ARG A 421 10.43 -10.10 6.71
N PHE A 422 11.58 -10.66 6.32
CA PHE A 422 12.89 -10.25 6.83
C PHE A 422 13.13 -8.75 6.63
N GLU A 423 12.90 -8.28 5.40
CA GLU A 423 13.13 -6.88 5.02
C GLU A 423 12.23 -5.93 5.82
N GLN A 424 10.95 -6.26 5.94
CA GLN A 424 9.99 -5.44 6.69
C GLN A 424 10.29 -5.44 8.19
N LEU A 425 10.71 -6.57 8.75
CA LEU A 425 11.13 -6.66 10.14
C LEU A 425 12.36 -5.78 10.36
N LEU A 426 13.39 -5.93 9.53
CA LEU A 426 14.64 -5.19 9.63
C LEU A 426 14.41 -3.68 9.52
N GLY A 427 13.67 -3.24 8.50
CA GLY A 427 13.34 -1.84 8.30
C GLY A 427 12.49 -1.27 9.43
N GLY A 428 11.41 -1.96 9.80
CA GLY A 428 10.49 -1.49 10.83
C GLY A 428 11.12 -1.33 12.20
N THR A 429 12.04 -2.24 12.58
CA THR A 429 12.76 -2.13 13.86
C THR A 429 13.87 -1.10 13.79
N LEU A 430 14.68 -1.07 12.72
CA LEU A 430 15.76 -0.08 12.60
C LEU A 430 15.24 1.35 12.53
N ASP A 431 14.09 1.59 11.89
CA ASP A 431 13.49 2.93 11.82
C ASP A 431 13.14 3.48 13.22
N ARG A 432 12.87 2.64 14.22
CA ARG A 432 12.63 3.09 15.61
C ARG A 432 13.85 3.77 16.22
N ALA A 433 15.04 3.23 15.99
CA ALA A 433 16.29 3.89 16.39
C ALA A 433 16.69 5.02 15.43
N LEU A 434 16.75 4.72 14.14
CA LEU A 434 17.36 5.63 13.16
C LEU A 434 16.48 6.83 12.86
N LYS A 435 15.20 6.61 12.58
CA LYS A 435 14.28 7.64 12.04
C LYS A 435 13.43 8.29 13.13
N VAL A 436 12.87 7.49 14.03
CA VAL A 436 12.00 7.96 15.11
C VAL A 436 12.79 8.47 16.30
N GLY A 437 13.80 7.71 16.72
CA GLY A 437 14.56 7.97 17.94
C GLY A 437 13.82 7.61 19.23
N ASP A 438 12.83 6.69 19.18
CA ASP A 438 12.12 6.22 20.38
C ASP A 438 12.79 5.00 21.05
N GLN A 439 13.74 4.38 20.37
CA GLN A 439 14.55 3.27 20.88
C GLN A 439 16.04 3.50 20.66
N THR A 440 16.87 2.84 21.46
CA THR A 440 18.31 2.74 21.15
C THR A 440 18.54 1.76 20.00
N VAL A 441 19.71 1.85 19.34
CA VAL A 441 20.09 0.89 18.29
C VAL A 441 20.06 -0.54 18.83
N LYS A 442 20.62 -0.76 20.04
CA LYS A 442 20.61 -2.08 20.68
C LYS A 442 19.20 -2.63 20.90
N GLN A 443 18.29 -1.82 21.45
CA GLN A 443 16.89 -2.23 21.64
C GLN A 443 16.24 -2.63 20.32
N SER A 444 16.47 -1.83 19.27
CA SER A 444 15.92 -2.08 17.94
C SER A 444 16.45 -3.38 17.32
N THR A 445 17.74 -3.68 17.48
CA THR A 445 18.34 -4.92 16.98
C THR A 445 17.94 -6.15 17.81
N ASP A 446 17.79 -6.01 19.13
CA ASP A 446 17.29 -7.07 20.01
C ASP A 446 15.83 -7.43 19.65
N ASP A 447 15.01 -6.41 19.38
CA ASP A 447 13.63 -6.58 18.90
C ASP A 447 13.59 -7.33 17.58
N PHE A 448 14.42 -6.93 16.61
CA PHE A 448 14.55 -7.65 15.34
C PHE A 448 14.92 -9.12 15.56
N ASN A 449 15.97 -9.40 16.33
CA ASN A 449 16.44 -10.77 16.56
C ASN A 449 15.35 -11.62 17.22
N ARG A 450 14.61 -11.07 18.19
CA ARG A 450 13.48 -11.78 18.83
C ARG A 450 12.38 -12.11 17.83
N MET A 451 11.97 -11.13 17.01
CA MET A 451 10.89 -11.30 16.04
C MET A 451 11.29 -12.27 14.91
N TRP A 452 12.51 -12.13 14.37
CA TRP A 452 13.02 -13.01 13.33
C TRP A 452 13.22 -14.45 13.82
N ASN A 453 13.69 -14.63 15.06
CA ASN A 453 13.75 -15.95 15.69
C ASN A 453 12.37 -16.59 15.85
N THR A 454 11.35 -15.80 16.19
CA THR A 454 9.97 -16.29 16.33
C THR A 454 9.41 -16.73 14.98
N GLU A 455 9.69 -15.97 13.93
CA GLU A 455 9.30 -16.28 12.56
C GLU A 455 9.96 -17.59 12.07
N THR A 456 11.28 -17.69 12.17
CA THR A 456 12.06 -18.84 11.67
C THR A 456 11.89 -20.13 12.49
N LYS A 457 11.47 -20.01 13.75
CA LYS A 457 11.16 -21.14 14.63
C LYS A 457 9.68 -21.51 14.61
N SER A 458 8.82 -20.78 13.90
CA SER A 458 7.40 -21.11 13.81
C SER A 458 7.19 -22.52 13.26
N PRO A 459 6.29 -23.33 13.84
CA PRO A 459 5.89 -24.62 13.28
C PRO A 459 5.40 -24.53 11.83
N LEU A 460 4.80 -23.39 11.44
CA LEU A 460 4.34 -23.14 10.08
C LEU A 460 5.48 -22.93 9.08
N ALA A 461 6.67 -22.53 9.55
CA ALA A 461 7.84 -22.32 8.71
C ALA A 461 8.56 -23.64 8.34
N ARG A 462 8.50 -24.67 9.20
CA ARG A 462 9.32 -25.90 9.07
C ARG A 462 8.56 -27.15 8.62
N ALA A 463 7.25 -27.23 8.87
CA ALA A 463 6.51 -28.46 8.63
C ALA A 463 6.09 -28.63 7.16
N GLN A 464 6.33 -29.81 6.61
CA GLN A 464 5.66 -30.27 5.39
C GLN A 464 4.24 -30.71 5.76
N PHE A 465 3.25 -30.01 5.24
CA PHE A 465 1.84 -30.28 5.49
C PHE A 465 1.26 -31.10 4.34
N LYS A 466 0.25 -31.92 4.65
CA LYS A 466 -0.48 -32.69 3.62
C LYS A 466 -1.29 -31.73 2.74
N SER A 467 -1.51 -32.09 1.48
CA SER A 467 -2.42 -31.35 0.59
C SER A 467 -3.81 -31.19 1.21
N PHE A 468 -4.44 -30.05 0.95
CA PHE A 468 -5.77 -29.75 1.45
C PHE A 468 -6.78 -30.77 0.89
N PRO A 469 -7.67 -31.36 1.72
CA PRO A 469 -8.59 -32.41 1.28
C PRO A 469 -9.80 -31.83 0.53
N TRP A 470 -9.55 -31.21 -0.64
CA TRP A 470 -10.57 -30.54 -1.45
C TRP A 470 -11.74 -31.44 -1.82
N ALA A 471 -11.50 -32.73 -2.12
CA ALA A 471 -12.56 -33.67 -2.47
C ALA A 471 -13.55 -33.88 -1.31
N SER A 472 -13.04 -34.07 -0.09
CA SER A 472 -13.87 -34.26 1.10
C SER A 472 -14.70 -33.01 1.40
N PHE A 473 -14.10 -31.83 1.35
CA PHE A 473 -14.83 -30.58 1.58
C PHE A 473 -15.82 -30.29 0.44
N GLY A 474 -15.43 -30.49 -0.82
CA GLY A 474 -16.28 -30.30 -1.98
C GLY A 474 -17.53 -31.18 -1.93
N TRP A 475 -17.40 -32.44 -1.52
CA TRP A 475 -18.54 -33.34 -1.31
C TRP A 475 -19.47 -32.83 -0.20
N ASN A 476 -18.92 -32.46 0.96
CA ASN A 476 -19.72 -31.94 2.07
C ASN A 476 -20.43 -30.62 1.71
N ILE A 477 -19.76 -29.70 1.02
CA ILE A 477 -20.35 -28.44 0.54
C ILE A 477 -21.47 -28.73 -0.45
N SER A 478 -21.26 -29.66 -1.38
CA SER A 478 -22.27 -30.06 -2.36
C SER A 478 -23.50 -30.67 -1.67
N LEU A 479 -23.30 -31.54 -0.67
CA LEU A 479 -24.39 -32.09 0.13
C LEU A 479 -25.15 -31.01 0.90
N CYS A 480 -24.45 -30.08 1.54
CA CYS A 480 -25.07 -28.94 2.22
C CYS A 480 -25.84 -28.04 1.25
N ALA A 481 -25.30 -27.79 0.05
CA ALA A 481 -25.96 -27.01 -0.99
C ALA A 481 -27.22 -27.73 -1.49
N ILE A 482 -27.15 -29.03 -1.74
CA ILE A 482 -28.32 -29.85 -2.13
C ILE A 482 -29.37 -29.82 -1.02
N ALA A 483 -28.97 -30.00 0.24
CA ALA A 483 -29.89 -29.93 1.37
C ALA A 483 -30.54 -28.55 1.48
N PHE A 484 -29.77 -27.47 1.35
CA PHE A 484 -30.27 -26.10 1.38
C PHE A 484 -31.24 -25.81 0.22
N ILE A 485 -30.89 -26.21 -1.01
CA ILE A 485 -31.77 -26.09 -2.18
C ILE A 485 -33.04 -26.94 -1.98
N SER A 486 -32.92 -28.13 -1.42
CA SER A 486 -34.06 -29.01 -1.13
C SER A 486 -34.97 -28.42 -0.06
N ILE A 487 -34.42 -27.76 0.96
CA ILE A 487 -35.18 -27.05 1.98
C ILE A 487 -35.88 -25.83 1.37
N LEU A 488 -35.18 -25.02 0.56
CA LEU A 488 -35.78 -23.90 -0.16
C LEU A 488 -36.89 -24.35 -1.11
N ALA A 489 -36.66 -25.42 -1.87
CA ALA A 489 -37.66 -26.02 -2.75
C ALA A 489 -38.83 -26.57 -1.94
N PHE A 490 -38.59 -27.23 -0.81
CA PHE A 490 -39.63 -27.72 0.09
C PHE A 490 -40.49 -26.56 0.62
N PHE A 491 -39.90 -25.45 1.07
CA PHE A 491 -40.66 -24.28 1.51
C PHE A 491 -41.39 -23.56 0.36
N ALA A 492 -40.78 -23.49 -0.83
CA ALA A 492 -41.42 -22.94 -2.02
C ALA A 492 -42.61 -23.81 -2.51
N LEU A 493 -42.51 -25.13 -2.34
CA LEU A 493 -43.53 -26.11 -2.74
C LEU A 493 -44.60 -26.34 -1.65
N ARG A 494 -44.28 -26.10 -0.37
CA ARG A 494 -45.21 -26.20 0.77
C ARG A 494 -46.12 -24.96 0.93
N SER A 495 -46.15 -24.07 -0.04
CA SER A 495 -47.19 -23.03 -0.14
C SER A 495 -48.57 -23.69 -0.12
N SER A 496 -49.19 -23.76 1.06
CA SER A 496 -50.54 -24.30 1.30
C SER A 496 -51.63 -23.29 0.94
N GLY A 497 -51.41 -22.51 -0.12
CA GLY A 497 -52.30 -21.47 -0.61
C GLY A 497 -53.03 -21.90 -1.88
N ASP A 498 -54.09 -21.15 -2.23
CA ASP A 498 -54.82 -21.28 -3.49
C ASP A 498 -53.86 -21.25 -4.70
N LYS A 499 -54.25 -21.83 -5.84
CA LYS A 499 -53.37 -21.99 -7.03
C LYS A 499 -52.75 -20.66 -7.49
N ALA A 500 -53.44 -19.54 -7.27
CA ALA A 500 -52.96 -18.20 -7.52
C ALA A 500 -51.79 -17.81 -6.60
N SER A 501 -51.90 -18.05 -5.29
CA SER A 501 -50.86 -17.78 -4.29
C SER A 501 -49.58 -18.58 -4.57
N THR A 502 -49.70 -19.86 -4.97
CA THR A 502 -48.53 -20.67 -5.34
C THR A 502 -47.87 -20.17 -6.62
N ARG A 503 -48.65 -19.66 -7.59
CA ARG A 503 -48.12 -19.05 -8.82
C ARG A 503 -47.37 -17.75 -8.50
N GLU A 504 -47.93 -16.89 -7.65
CA GLU A 504 -47.29 -15.66 -7.18
C GLU A 504 -45.99 -15.93 -6.42
N ALA A 505 -45.97 -16.92 -5.51
CA ALA A 505 -44.77 -17.31 -4.79
C ALA A 505 -43.64 -17.79 -5.71
N ARG A 506 -43.97 -18.58 -6.75
CA ARG A 506 -43.00 -19.03 -7.77
C ARG A 506 -42.41 -17.88 -8.56
N TRP A 507 -43.24 -16.92 -8.99
CA TRP A 507 -42.75 -15.70 -9.64
C TRP A 507 -41.89 -14.86 -8.70
N GLY A 508 -42.24 -14.77 -7.41
CA GLY A 508 -41.41 -14.13 -6.40
C GLY A 508 -40.01 -14.74 -6.29
N TRP A 509 -39.92 -16.07 -6.19
CA TRP A 509 -38.62 -16.77 -6.18
C TRP A 509 -37.86 -16.59 -7.49
N LEU A 510 -38.53 -16.64 -8.64
CA LEU A 510 -37.89 -16.46 -9.95
C LEU A 510 -37.33 -15.04 -10.11
N LEU A 511 -38.05 -14.01 -9.65
CA LEU A 511 -37.61 -12.61 -9.68
C LEU A 511 -36.44 -12.34 -8.72
N VAL A 512 -36.40 -13.03 -7.58
CA VAL A 512 -35.30 -12.92 -6.60
C VAL A 512 -34.11 -13.80 -6.99
N SER A 513 -34.31 -14.83 -7.82
CA SER A 513 -33.27 -15.81 -8.16
C SER A 513 -31.97 -15.23 -8.77
N PRO A 514 -31.97 -14.19 -9.63
CA PRO A 514 -30.72 -13.61 -10.14
C PRO A 514 -29.89 -12.96 -9.01
N TRP A 515 -30.55 -12.31 -8.04
CA TRP A 515 -29.88 -11.74 -6.88
C TRP A 515 -29.35 -12.83 -5.94
N LEU A 516 -30.15 -13.87 -5.67
CA LEU A 516 -29.70 -15.00 -4.84
C LEU A 516 -28.54 -15.75 -5.46
N LEU A 517 -28.58 -16.02 -6.76
CA LEU A 517 -27.48 -16.66 -7.48
C LEU A 517 -26.22 -15.79 -7.44
N GLY A 518 -26.36 -14.48 -7.69
CA GLY A 518 -25.27 -13.53 -7.56
C GLY A 518 -24.69 -13.52 -6.15
N PHE A 519 -25.52 -13.47 -5.11
CA PHE A 519 -25.11 -13.52 -3.71
C PHE A 519 -24.38 -14.83 -3.38
N ILE A 520 -24.91 -15.99 -3.77
CA ILE A 520 -24.29 -17.29 -3.48
C ILE A 520 -22.93 -17.40 -4.15
N ILE A 521 -22.85 -17.08 -5.44
CA ILE A 521 -21.64 -17.27 -6.25
C ILE A 521 -20.56 -16.24 -5.90
N PHE A 522 -20.94 -14.96 -5.79
CA PHE A 522 -19.97 -13.87 -5.66
C PHE A 522 -19.76 -13.39 -4.22
N MET A 523 -20.60 -13.77 -3.25
CA MET A 523 -20.47 -13.35 -1.86
C MET A 523 -20.35 -14.53 -0.89
N ALA A 524 -21.33 -15.43 -0.84
CA ALA A 524 -21.34 -16.53 0.13
C ALA A 524 -20.20 -17.53 -0.13
N PHE A 525 -19.99 -17.91 -1.40
CA PHE A 525 -18.93 -18.86 -1.75
C PHE A 525 -17.53 -18.35 -1.39
N PRO A 526 -17.09 -17.12 -1.78
CA PRO A 526 -15.79 -16.60 -1.36
C PRO A 526 -15.63 -16.50 0.16
N ILE A 527 -16.69 -16.18 0.90
CA ILE A 527 -16.65 -16.14 2.38
C ILE A 527 -16.40 -17.55 2.95
N VAL A 528 -17.14 -18.57 2.48
CA VAL A 528 -16.92 -19.95 2.93
C VAL A 528 -15.53 -20.44 2.52
N MET A 529 -15.07 -20.11 1.32
CA MET A 529 -13.72 -20.44 0.87
C MET A 529 -12.64 -19.81 1.74
N SER A 530 -12.79 -18.53 2.14
CA SER A 530 -11.84 -17.89 3.06
C SER A 530 -11.82 -18.59 4.42
N LEU A 531 -12.96 -19.09 4.93
CA LEU A 531 -12.99 -19.87 6.16
C LEU A 531 -12.16 -21.13 6.05
N LEU A 532 -12.34 -21.89 4.96
CA LEU A 532 -11.58 -23.12 4.71
C LEU A 532 -10.09 -22.83 4.56
N LEU A 533 -9.73 -21.79 3.81
CA LEU A 533 -8.35 -21.34 3.65
C LEU A 533 -7.74 -20.84 4.96
N GLY A 534 -8.54 -20.38 5.92
CA GLY A 534 -8.09 -20.10 7.29
C GLY A 534 -7.44 -21.29 8.00
N PHE A 535 -7.77 -22.52 7.59
CA PHE A 535 -7.15 -23.77 8.07
C PHE A 535 -6.09 -24.34 7.13
N ALA A 536 -5.73 -23.58 6.08
CA ALA A 536 -4.74 -23.94 5.09
C ALA A 536 -3.53 -23.02 5.16
N LYS A 537 -2.35 -23.54 4.78
CA LYS A 537 -1.23 -22.72 4.34
C LYS A 537 -1.33 -22.63 2.82
N TRP A 538 -1.64 -21.44 2.34
CA TRP A 538 -1.78 -21.15 0.92
C TRP A 538 -1.26 -19.75 0.61
N ARG A 539 -0.46 -19.67 -0.46
CA ARG A 539 0.27 -18.45 -0.81
C ARG A 539 -0.59 -17.41 -1.55
N GLY A 540 -1.74 -17.82 -2.08
CA GLY A 540 -2.60 -16.93 -2.86
C GLY A 540 -2.10 -16.63 -4.27
N VAL A 541 -0.92 -17.11 -4.66
CA VAL A 541 -0.33 -17.01 -6.01
C VAL A 541 -0.22 -18.35 -6.72
N SER A 542 -0.30 -19.44 -5.97
CA SER A 542 -0.38 -20.80 -6.50
C SER A 542 -1.83 -21.24 -6.66
N THR A 543 -2.04 -22.28 -7.47
CA THR A 543 -3.35 -22.89 -7.65
C THR A 543 -3.85 -23.49 -6.32
N LEU A 544 -5.17 -23.61 -6.18
CA LEU A 544 -5.79 -24.04 -4.91
C LEU A 544 -5.38 -25.47 -4.51
N ASP A 545 -5.07 -26.35 -5.45
CA ASP A 545 -4.61 -27.73 -5.21
C ASP A 545 -3.25 -27.79 -4.48
N GLU A 546 -2.43 -26.74 -4.58
CA GLU A 546 -1.18 -26.60 -3.82
C GLU A 546 -1.40 -26.11 -2.38
N ALA A 547 -2.63 -25.75 -1.99
CA ALA A 547 -2.93 -25.43 -0.60
C ALA A 547 -2.68 -26.65 0.29
N THR A 548 -2.07 -26.43 1.46
CA THR A 548 -1.76 -27.50 2.41
C THR A 548 -2.56 -27.34 3.71
N TRP A 549 -3.04 -28.46 4.27
CA TRP A 549 -3.85 -28.46 5.49
C TRP A 549 -2.97 -28.28 6.73
N VAL A 550 -3.15 -27.15 7.43
CA VAL A 550 -2.46 -26.85 8.71
C VAL A 550 -3.38 -26.97 9.92
N GLY A 551 -4.68 -27.22 9.71
CA GLY A 551 -5.69 -27.24 10.76
C GLY A 551 -5.68 -25.92 11.54
N TRP A 552 -5.58 -25.98 12.86
CA TRP A 552 -5.53 -24.78 13.72
C TRP A 552 -4.17 -24.06 13.74
N GLY A 553 -3.22 -24.44 12.87
CA GLY A 553 -1.87 -23.88 12.85
C GLY A 553 -1.83 -22.36 12.74
N ASN A 554 -2.59 -21.79 11.80
CA ASN A 554 -2.67 -20.33 11.61
C ASN A 554 -3.20 -19.62 12.86
N TYR A 555 -4.27 -20.14 13.47
CA TYR A 555 -4.87 -19.58 14.68
C TYR A 555 -3.93 -19.66 15.89
N LYS A 556 -3.20 -20.77 16.07
CA LYS A 556 -2.22 -20.91 17.15
C LYS A 556 -1.07 -19.92 16.99
N GLN A 557 -0.56 -19.77 15.75
CA GLN A 557 0.48 -18.80 15.46
C GLN A 557 0.01 -17.37 15.77
N LEU A 558 -1.19 -16.99 15.31
CA LEU A 558 -1.78 -15.67 15.58
C LEU A 558 -1.89 -15.35 17.07
N VAL A 559 -2.44 -16.28 17.85
CA VAL A 559 -2.78 -16.01 19.25
C VAL A 559 -1.57 -16.11 20.18
N PHE A 560 -0.63 -17.01 19.91
CA PHE A 560 0.46 -17.32 20.86
C PHE A 560 1.83 -16.81 20.43
N HIS A 561 2.05 -16.50 19.16
CA HIS A 561 3.40 -16.25 18.63
C HIS A 561 3.50 -15.00 17.75
N ASP A 562 2.40 -14.34 17.40
CA ASP A 562 2.41 -13.13 16.58
C ASP A 562 2.26 -11.87 17.44
N GLU A 563 3.40 -11.27 17.82
CA GLU A 563 3.43 -10.00 18.58
C GLU A 563 2.77 -8.85 17.80
N ARG A 564 2.95 -8.81 16.47
CA ARG A 564 2.41 -7.76 15.60
C ARG A 564 0.90 -7.82 15.49
N PHE A 565 0.34 -9.04 15.47
CA PHE A 565 -1.11 -9.24 15.56
C PHE A 565 -1.69 -8.56 16.80
N ILE A 566 -1.09 -8.80 17.97
CA ILE A 566 -1.54 -8.19 19.23
C ILE A 566 -1.34 -6.67 19.23
N THR A 567 -0.20 -6.18 18.74
CA THR A 567 0.06 -4.73 18.62
C THR A 567 -0.98 -4.06 17.72
N SER A 568 -1.29 -4.63 16.56
CA SER A 568 -2.28 -4.05 15.64
C SER A 568 -3.70 -4.03 16.21
N LEU A 569 -4.06 -5.04 17.01
CA LEU A 569 -5.33 -5.09 17.72
C LEU A 569 -5.39 -4.02 18.82
N LYS A 570 -4.30 -3.80 19.56
CA LYS A 570 -4.20 -2.74 20.58
C LYS A 570 -4.36 -1.34 19.96
N VAL A 571 -3.70 -1.07 18.85
CA VAL A 571 -3.83 0.21 18.12
C VAL A 571 -5.29 0.43 17.68
N THR A 572 -5.91 -0.60 17.11
CA THR A 572 -7.31 -0.53 16.65
C THR A 572 -8.27 -0.32 17.82
N LEU A 573 -8.07 -1.01 18.95
CA LEU A 573 -8.90 -0.87 20.14
C LEU A 573 -8.73 0.52 20.77
N TYR A 574 -7.49 1.01 20.88
CA TYR A 574 -7.22 2.33 21.42
C TYR A 574 -7.90 3.42 20.59
N TYR A 575 -7.78 3.34 19.26
CA TYR A 575 -8.53 4.19 18.35
C TYR A 575 -10.04 4.09 18.56
N THR A 576 -10.59 2.88 18.64
CA THR A 576 -12.03 2.64 18.79
C THR A 576 -12.59 3.27 20.07
N ILE A 577 -11.87 3.17 21.19
CA ILE A 577 -12.27 3.72 22.50
C ILE A 577 -12.40 5.25 22.45
N ILE A 578 -11.62 5.92 21.60
CA ILE A 578 -11.69 7.38 21.41
C ILE A 578 -12.73 7.74 20.35
N ALA A 579 -12.62 7.10 19.19
CA ALA A 579 -13.36 7.45 17.99
C ALA A 579 -14.86 7.18 18.13
N VAL A 580 -15.27 6.08 18.77
CA VAL A 580 -16.70 5.75 18.91
C VAL A 580 -17.40 6.76 19.83
N PRO A 581 -17.02 6.95 21.10
CA PRO A 581 -17.73 7.89 21.98
C PRO A 581 -17.64 9.33 21.48
N GLY A 582 -16.45 9.78 21.06
CA GLY A 582 -16.25 11.13 20.54
C GLY A 582 -17.08 11.38 19.28
N GLY A 583 -17.09 10.42 18.35
CA GLY A 583 -17.87 10.50 17.12
C GLY A 583 -19.38 10.55 17.39
N GLN A 584 -19.89 9.78 18.36
CA GLN A 584 -21.31 9.82 18.73
C GLN A 584 -21.71 11.17 19.33
N ILE A 585 -20.90 11.70 20.25
CA ILE A 585 -21.16 12.99 20.88
C ILE A 585 -21.19 14.10 19.82
N LEU A 586 -20.16 14.15 18.96
CA LEU A 586 -20.07 15.17 17.92
C LEU A 586 -21.19 15.04 16.88
N ALA A 587 -21.53 13.83 16.46
CA ALA A 587 -22.62 13.58 15.54
C ALA A 587 -23.98 14.02 16.12
N LEU A 588 -24.25 13.73 17.39
CA LEU A 588 -25.48 14.13 18.06
C LEU A 588 -25.55 15.65 18.25
N LEU A 589 -24.45 16.29 18.68
CA LEU A 589 -24.37 17.75 18.80
C LEU A 589 -24.62 18.44 17.45
N ALA A 590 -23.96 17.95 16.40
CA ALA A 590 -24.20 18.45 15.05
C ALA A 590 -25.66 18.25 14.62
N ALA A 591 -26.26 17.10 14.94
CA ALA A 591 -27.66 16.82 14.60
C ALA A 591 -28.63 17.77 15.32
N LEU A 592 -28.38 18.06 16.61
CA LEU A 592 -29.18 19.02 17.39
C LEU A 592 -29.10 20.44 16.79
N LEU A 593 -27.91 20.87 16.34
CA LEU A 593 -27.73 22.14 15.63
C LEU A 593 -28.47 22.13 14.28
N MET A 594 -28.40 21.02 13.54
CA MET A 594 -29.05 20.88 12.24
C MET A 594 -30.57 20.66 12.31
N ASN A 595 -31.11 20.41 13.50
CA ASN A 595 -32.55 20.26 13.74
C ASN A 595 -33.26 21.60 14.01
N GLN A 596 -32.54 22.72 14.03
CA GLN A 596 -33.12 24.04 14.24
C GLN A 596 -33.93 24.52 13.01
N LYS A 597 -35.05 25.21 13.26
CA LYS A 597 -35.94 25.76 12.21
C LYS A 597 -35.39 27.09 11.66
N VAL A 598 -34.16 27.10 11.13
CA VAL A 598 -33.48 28.28 10.55
C VAL A 598 -33.51 28.27 9.02
N ARG A 599 -33.63 29.46 8.41
CA ARG A 599 -33.62 29.62 6.95
C ARG A 599 -32.25 29.26 6.39
N GLY A 600 -32.20 28.38 5.38
CA GLY A 600 -30.94 27.91 4.78
C GLY A 600 -30.34 26.65 5.40
N ILE A 601 -31.04 25.98 6.34
CA ILE A 601 -30.55 24.78 7.04
C ILE A 601 -30.11 23.64 6.11
N HIS A 602 -30.70 23.51 4.92
CA HIS A 602 -30.32 22.50 3.92
C HIS A 602 -28.88 22.67 3.42
N PHE A 603 -28.39 23.92 3.31
CA PHE A 603 -27.01 24.20 2.95
C PHE A 603 -26.06 23.72 4.05
N PHE A 604 -26.35 24.03 5.32
CA PHE A 604 -25.51 23.59 6.44
C PHE A 604 -25.49 22.07 6.59
N ARG A 605 -26.64 21.39 6.39
CA ARG A 605 -26.72 19.92 6.37
C ARG A 605 -25.84 19.33 5.27
N ALA A 606 -25.90 19.90 4.07
CA ALA A 606 -25.06 19.47 2.95
C ALA A 606 -23.57 19.71 3.23
N ALA A 607 -23.21 20.88 3.76
CA ALA A 607 -21.83 21.21 4.11
C ALA A 607 -21.24 20.28 5.18
N TRP A 608 -22.01 19.94 6.22
CA TRP A 608 -21.60 18.98 7.27
C TRP A 608 -21.53 17.54 6.78
N TYR A 609 -22.36 17.17 5.80
CA TYR A 609 -22.35 15.84 5.21
C TYR A 609 -21.26 15.67 4.13
N LEU A 610 -20.82 16.76 3.50
CA LEU A 610 -19.87 16.76 2.40
C LEU A 610 -18.58 15.96 2.70
N PRO A 611 -17.91 16.11 3.85
CA PRO A 611 -16.70 15.34 4.16
C PRO A 611 -16.94 13.83 4.07
N SER A 612 -18.08 13.34 4.59
CA SER A 612 -18.42 11.91 4.61
C SER A 612 -18.55 11.27 3.22
N VAL A 613 -18.64 12.07 2.16
CA VAL A 613 -18.78 11.61 0.76
C VAL A 613 -17.46 11.76 -0.02
N LEU A 614 -16.45 12.44 0.53
CA LEU A 614 -15.15 12.61 -0.12
C LEU A 614 -14.40 11.28 -0.21
N ALA A 615 -13.58 11.13 -1.26
CA ALA A 615 -12.74 9.97 -1.45
C ALA A 615 -11.73 9.84 -0.29
N GLY A 616 -11.72 8.69 0.39
CA GLY A 616 -10.93 8.48 1.60
C GLY A 616 -9.42 8.73 1.43
N VAL A 617 -8.86 8.45 0.26
CA VAL A 617 -7.44 8.73 -0.05
C VAL A 617 -7.16 10.23 -0.07
N GLY A 618 -8.00 11.02 -0.73
CA GLY A 618 -7.84 12.48 -0.77
C GLY A 618 -7.96 13.11 0.62
N VAL A 619 -8.86 12.59 1.44
CA VAL A 619 -8.99 13.00 2.85
C VAL A 619 -7.71 12.66 3.63
N ALA A 620 -7.18 11.45 3.50
CA ALA A 620 -5.94 11.04 4.16
C ALA A 620 -4.72 11.90 3.76
N VAL A 621 -4.58 12.25 2.48
CA VAL A 621 -3.51 13.14 2.00
C VAL A 621 -3.65 14.54 2.60
N LEU A 622 -4.86 15.10 2.65
CA LEU A 622 -5.10 16.40 3.29
C LEU A 622 -4.73 16.36 4.78
N TRP A 623 -5.13 15.32 5.50
CA TRP A 623 -4.84 15.20 6.93
C TRP A 623 -3.37 14.93 7.23
N ARG A 624 -2.62 14.33 6.30
CA ARG A 624 -1.15 14.23 6.39
C ARG A 624 -0.49 15.62 6.42
N TRP A 625 -1.04 16.60 5.69
CA TRP A 625 -0.58 18.00 5.77
C TRP A 625 -0.99 18.68 7.09
N VAL A 626 -2.22 18.42 7.57
CA VAL A 626 -2.71 18.99 8.83
C VAL A 626 -1.87 18.54 10.03
N PHE A 627 -1.49 17.26 10.07
CA PHE A 627 -0.73 16.64 11.15
C PHE A 627 0.79 16.63 10.95
N ASP A 628 1.30 17.34 9.94
CA ASP A 628 2.74 17.42 9.73
C ASP A 628 3.44 18.04 10.94
N THR A 629 4.51 17.39 11.40
CA THR A 629 5.18 17.75 12.66
C THR A 629 5.86 19.12 12.58
N ASP A 630 6.46 19.43 11.42
CA ASP A 630 7.34 20.59 11.24
C ASP A 630 6.54 21.84 10.82
N GLY A 631 5.54 21.69 9.94
CA GLY A 631 4.76 22.79 9.38
C GLY A 631 3.24 22.61 9.37
N GLY A 632 2.70 21.58 10.03
CA GLY A 632 1.27 21.25 9.97
C GLY A 632 0.36 22.26 10.68
N LEU A 633 -0.87 22.38 10.19
CA LEU A 633 -1.89 23.27 10.74
C LEU A 633 -2.19 22.95 12.22
N MET A 634 -2.24 21.67 12.58
CA MET A 634 -2.55 21.25 13.95
C MET A 634 -1.48 21.72 14.93
N ASN A 635 -0.20 21.47 14.61
CA ASN A 635 0.90 21.91 15.46
C ASN A 635 0.99 23.44 15.50
N SER A 636 0.76 24.12 14.38
CA SER A 636 0.73 25.59 14.33
C SER A 636 -0.36 26.19 15.24
N ALA A 637 -1.53 25.56 15.32
CA ALA A 637 -2.61 25.97 16.22
C ALA A 637 -2.32 25.63 17.69
N LEU A 638 -1.66 24.50 17.98
CA LEU A 638 -1.35 24.06 19.34
C LEU A 638 -0.15 24.77 19.96
N ARG A 639 0.85 25.18 19.16
CA ARG A 639 2.10 25.82 19.66
C ARG A 639 1.82 26.98 20.63
N PRO A 640 0.97 27.99 20.31
CA PRO A 640 0.72 29.10 21.22
C PRO A 640 0.09 28.66 22.54
N LEU A 641 -0.81 27.68 22.50
CA LEU A 641 -1.53 27.18 23.68
C LEU A 641 -0.60 26.37 24.59
N LEU A 642 0.21 25.49 24.01
CA LEU A 642 1.12 24.62 24.75
C LEU A 642 2.33 25.36 25.32
N HIS A 643 2.78 26.41 24.62
CA HIS A 643 3.88 27.25 25.09
C HIS A 643 3.56 27.93 26.45
N ILE A 644 2.29 28.23 26.72
CA ILE A 644 1.83 28.76 28.03
C ILE A 644 2.15 27.78 29.18
N PHE A 645 2.14 26.47 28.88
CA PHE A 645 2.41 25.39 29.83
C PHE A 645 3.83 24.82 29.70
N GLY A 646 4.70 25.44 28.91
CA GLY A 646 6.06 24.93 28.64
C GLY A 646 6.09 23.61 27.85
N ALA A 647 5.00 23.24 27.18
CA ALA A 647 4.89 22.01 26.40
C ALA A 647 5.12 22.28 24.91
N THR A 648 5.55 21.25 24.19
CA THR A 648 5.68 21.27 22.72
C THR A 648 4.58 20.41 22.09
N PRO A 649 4.10 20.75 20.89
CA PRO A 649 3.16 19.89 20.17
C PRO A 649 3.75 18.50 19.91
N PRO A 650 2.91 17.46 19.88
CA PRO A 650 3.37 16.09 19.68
C PRO A 650 3.85 15.85 18.24
N ASP A 651 4.76 14.89 18.12
CA ASP A 651 5.14 14.27 16.85
C ASP A 651 4.16 13.13 16.54
N TRP A 652 3.00 13.48 15.97
CA TRP A 652 1.80 12.64 15.84
C TRP A 652 2.06 11.25 15.25
N PHE A 653 2.96 11.17 14.27
CA PHE A 653 3.30 9.94 13.54
C PHE A 653 4.80 9.63 13.55
N GLY A 654 5.52 10.18 14.54
CA GLY A 654 6.92 9.87 14.80
C GLY A 654 7.07 9.35 16.22
N LYS A 655 7.91 10.01 17.03
CA LYS A 655 8.29 9.49 18.37
C LYS A 655 7.12 9.38 19.35
N ASP A 656 6.10 10.22 19.19
CA ASP A 656 4.96 10.23 20.10
C ASP A 656 3.76 9.45 19.54
N ALA A 657 3.95 8.72 18.42
CA ALA A 657 2.88 7.99 17.72
C ALA A 657 2.20 6.94 18.59
N ALA A 658 2.92 6.33 19.55
CA ALA A 658 2.36 5.37 20.49
C ALA A 658 1.20 5.96 21.32
N VAL A 659 1.25 7.26 21.62
CA VAL A 659 0.25 7.97 22.42
C VAL A 659 -0.70 8.76 21.51
N TRP A 660 -0.17 9.47 20.52
CA TRP A 660 -0.94 10.45 19.73
C TRP A 660 -1.38 9.96 18.36
N GLY A 661 -0.87 8.82 17.87
CA GLY A 661 -1.23 8.27 16.57
C GLY A 661 -2.72 7.95 16.48
N ALA A 662 -3.23 7.11 17.38
CA ALA A 662 -4.67 6.78 17.43
C ALA A 662 -5.58 8.01 17.65
N PRO A 663 -5.28 8.95 18.57
CA PRO A 663 -5.98 10.23 18.65
C PRO A 663 -5.99 11.04 17.35
N ALA A 664 -4.88 11.11 16.61
CA ALA A 664 -4.83 11.82 15.33
C ALA A 664 -5.80 11.23 14.30
N PHE A 665 -5.83 9.90 14.19
CA PHE A 665 -6.81 9.21 13.35
C PHE A 665 -8.26 9.46 13.84
N ALA A 666 -8.48 9.57 15.15
CA ALA A 666 -9.82 9.83 15.70
C ALA A 666 -10.30 11.25 15.36
N ILE A 667 -9.42 12.25 15.49
CA ILE A 667 -9.69 13.64 15.09
C ILE A 667 -10.04 13.72 13.60
N MET A 668 -9.28 13.01 12.75
CA MET A 668 -9.62 12.87 11.33
C MET A 668 -11.00 12.23 11.14
N GLY A 669 -11.31 11.17 11.90
CA GLY A 669 -12.63 10.52 11.88
C GLY A 669 -13.77 11.44 12.31
N PHE A 670 -13.52 12.36 13.25
CA PHE A 670 -14.51 13.32 13.72
C PHE A 670 -14.95 14.31 12.63
N TRP A 671 -14.10 14.59 11.66
CA TRP A 671 -14.47 15.41 10.50
C TRP A 671 -15.50 14.70 9.59
N MET A 672 -15.61 13.38 9.70
CA MET A 672 -16.47 12.53 8.86
C MET A 672 -17.80 12.17 9.55
N VAL A 673 -18.15 12.80 10.68
CA VAL A 673 -19.37 12.48 11.47
C VAL A 673 -20.69 12.84 10.78
N GLY A 674 -20.65 13.52 9.64
CA GLY A 674 -21.83 13.92 8.87
C GLY A 674 -22.82 12.78 8.59
N GLY A 675 -22.32 11.57 8.32
CA GLY A 675 -23.17 10.38 8.17
C GLY A 675 -23.96 10.03 9.44
N GLY A 676 -23.28 9.95 10.59
CA GLY A 676 -23.93 9.68 11.88
C GLY A 676 -24.87 10.81 12.31
N MET A 677 -24.50 12.06 11.99
CA MET A 677 -25.34 13.25 12.20
C MET A 677 -26.67 13.13 11.44
N MET A 678 -26.66 12.72 10.17
CA MET A 678 -27.88 12.57 9.38
C MET A 678 -28.82 11.50 9.96
N ILE A 679 -28.26 10.40 10.48
CA ILE A 679 -29.02 9.34 11.15
C ILE A 679 -29.64 9.87 12.45
N TYR A 680 -28.88 10.60 13.27
CA TYR A 680 -29.41 11.24 14.47
C TYR A 680 -30.48 12.29 14.17
N LEU A 681 -30.28 13.09 13.12
CA LEU A 681 -31.24 14.11 12.69
C LEU A 681 -32.57 13.48 12.26
N ALA A 682 -32.52 12.37 11.51
CA ALA A 682 -33.72 11.61 11.15
C ALA A 682 -34.41 11.05 12.41
N GLY A 683 -33.65 10.54 13.37
CA GLY A 683 -34.17 10.11 14.67
C GLY A 683 -34.83 11.24 15.46
N LEU A 684 -34.20 12.41 15.53
CA LEU A 684 -34.72 13.59 16.22
C LEU A 684 -36.02 14.10 15.60
N GLN A 685 -36.15 14.04 14.28
CA GLN A 685 -37.36 14.43 13.54
C GLN A 685 -38.49 13.41 13.69
N GLY A 686 -38.19 12.19 14.12
CA GLY A 686 -39.19 11.15 14.40
C GLY A 686 -39.80 11.23 15.79
N ILE A 687 -39.30 12.09 16.68
CA ILE A 687 -39.82 12.24 18.04
C ILE A 687 -41.14 13.05 17.97
N PRO A 688 -42.28 12.54 18.47
CA PRO A 688 -43.54 13.28 18.48
C PRO A 688 -43.42 14.63 19.21
N GLU A 689 -43.87 15.72 18.58
CA GLU A 689 -43.82 17.06 19.19
C GLU A 689 -44.66 17.11 20.49
N GLU A 690 -45.74 16.32 20.58
CA GLU A 690 -46.67 16.25 21.72
C GLU A 690 -45.97 15.90 23.05
N LEU A 691 -45.02 14.96 23.04
CA LEU A 691 -44.25 14.58 24.24
C LEU A 691 -43.44 15.75 24.77
N SER A 692 -42.92 16.58 23.86
CA SER A 692 -42.09 17.72 24.21
C SER A 692 -42.91 18.95 24.63
N GLU A 693 -44.17 19.06 24.20
CA GLU A 693 -45.15 20.06 24.64
C GLU A 693 -45.72 19.71 26.02
N ALA A 694 -46.09 18.46 26.26
CA ALA A 694 -46.56 18.00 27.56
C ALA A 694 -45.53 18.28 28.67
N ALA A 695 -44.25 17.99 28.41
CA ALA A 695 -43.18 18.29 29.35
C ALA A 695 -42.91 19.80 29.55
N GLN A 696 -43.24 20.64 28.57
CA GLN A 696 -43.20 22.11 28.75
C GLN A 696 -44.30 22.59 29.69
N ILE A 697 -45.50 22.02 29.55
CA ILE A 697 -46.63 22.30 30.44
C ILE A 697 -46.30 21.87 31.88
N ASP A 698 -45.61 20.74 32.06
CA ASP A 698 -45.12 20.24 33.35
C ASP A 698 -43.91 21.01 33.92
N GLY A 699 -43.49 22.11 33.29
CA GLY A 699 -42.39 22.96 33.76
C GLY A 699 -40.99 22.37 33.57
N VAL A 700 -40.83 21.33 32.76
CA VAL A 700 -39.52 20.73 32.49
C VAL A 700 -38.71 21.61 31.52
N GLY A 701 -37.61 22.16 32.02
CA GLY A 701 -36.67 22.97 31.23
C GLY A 701 -35.97 22.18 30.10
N ALA A 702 -35.31 22.89 29.18
CA ALA A 702 -34.73 22.30 27.97
C ALA A 702 -33.71 21.17 28.25
N VAL A 703 -32.85 21.32 29.25
CA VAL A 703 -31.89 20.29 29.68
C VAL A 703 -32.63 19.06 30.23
N GLY A 704 -33.68 19.28 31.02
CA GLY A 704 -34.53 18.21 31.54
C GLY A 704 -35.22 17.43 30.42
N ARG A 705 -35.76 18.11 29.41
CA ARG A 705 -36.38 17.48 28.24
C ARG A 705 -35.37 16.69 27.41
N PHE A 706 -34.15 17.21 27.24
CA PHE A 706 -33.09 16.51 26.50
C PHE A 706 -32.75 15.16 27.14
N PHE A 707 -32.46 15.13 28.44
CA PHE A 707 -32.07 13.89 29.11
C PHE A 707 -33.24 12.95 29.41
N ARG A 708 -34.45 13.46 29.63
CA ARG A 708 -35.61 12.63 30.01
C ARG A 708 -36.50 12.20 28.84
N ILE A 709 -36.45 12.88 27.70
CA ILE A 709 -37.30 12.60 26.54
C ILE A 709 -36.43 12.32 25.33
N THR A 710 -35.60 13.27 24.91
CA THR A 710 -34.84 13.17 23.66
C THR A 710 -33.87 11.99 23.66
N ILE A 711 -33.01 11.85 24.67
CA ILE A 711 -32.03 10.75 24.75
C ILE A 711 -32.71 9.38 24.84
N PRO A 712 -33.71 9.16 25.71
CA PRO A 712 -34.47 7.90 25.74
C PRO A 712 -35.13 7.56 24.40
N MET A 713 -35.71 8.55 23.72
CA MET A 713 -36.37 8.34 22.43
C MET A 713 -35.39 8.09 21.28
N LEU A 714 -34.19 8.67 21.37
CA LEU A 714 -33.09 8.40 20.43
C LEU A 714 -32.35 7.09 20.71
N SER A 715 -32.60 6.42 21.84
CA SER A 715 -31.83 5.25 22.26
C SER A 715 -31.71 4.13 21.19
N PRO A 716 -32.72 3.82 20.34
CA PRO A 716 -32.54 2.84 19.25
C PRO A 716 -31.59 3.34 18.16
N VAL A 717 -31.62 4.65 17.89
CA VAL A 717 -30.77 5.32 16.91
C VAL A 717 -29.33 5.43 17.42
N ILE A 718 -29.15 5.75 18.71
CA ILE A 718 -27.85 5.73 19.38
C ILE A 718 -27.25 4.33 19.30
N LEU A 719 -28.02 3.30 19.65
CA LEU A 719 -27.56 1.91 19.59
C LEU A 719 -27.11 1.52 18.17
N PHE A 720 -27.92 1.83 17.16
CA PHE A 720 -27.58 1.56 15.76
C PHE A 720 -26.29 2.28 15.35
N ASN A 721 -26.17 3.58 15.64
CA ASN A 721 -24.99 4.36 15.31
C ASN A 721 -23.74 3.85 16.05
N VAL A 722 -23.85 3.46 17.32
CA VAL A 722 -22.74 2.88 18.08
C VAL A 722 -22.26 1.58 17.44
N ILE A 723 -23.18 0.67 17.07
CA ILE A 723 -22.84 -0.60 16.40
C ILE A 723 -22.13 -0.31 15.08
N MET A 724 -22.68 0.58 14.25
CA MET A 724 -22.09 0.95 12.96
C MET A 724 -20.71 1.60 13.13
N SER A 725 -20.53 2.46 14.14
CA SER A 725 -19.23 3.06 14.43
C SER A 725 -18.20 2.05 14.94
N ILE A 726 -18.60 1.09 15.78
CA ILE A 726 -17.70 0.00 16.21
C ILE A 726 -17.23 -0.80 14.98
N ILE A 727 -18.17 -1.25 14.14
CA ILE A 727 -17.85 -1.99 12.91
C ILE A 727 -16.87 -1.17 12.05
N GLY A 728 -17.17 0.11 11.81
CA GLY A 728 -16.33 1.00 11.03
C GLY A 728 -14.92 1.19 11.61
N CYS A 729 -14.78 1.33 12.93
CA CYS A 729 -13.47 1.53 13.57
C CYS A 729 -12.56 0.31 13.45
N PHE A 730 -13.14 -0.90 13.52
CA PHE A 730 -12.40 -2.15 13.30
C PHE A 730 -12.09 -2.40 11.82
N GLN A 731 -12.67 -1.63 10.89
CA GLN A 731 -12.45 -1.74 9.45
C GLN A 731 -11.58 -0.61 8.86
N VAL A 732 -10.94 0.21 9.69
CA VAL A 732 -10.06 1.30 9.23
C VAL A 732 -8.85 0.71 8.49
N PHE A 733 -8.76 1.01 7.19
CA PHE A 733 -7.68 0.58 6.30
C PHE A 733 -7.08 1.77 5.56
N THR A 734 -7.88 2.45 4.74
CA THR A 734 -7.39 3.47 3.79
C THR A 734 -6.61 4.58 4.48
N GLN A 735 -7.10 5.07 5.61
CA GLN A 735 -6.45 6.12 6.38
C GLN A 735 -5.10 5.65 6.92
N ALA A 736 -5.05 4.46 7.51
CA ALA A 736 -3.83 3.87 8.05
C ALA A 736 -2.80 3.60 6.93
N PHE A 737 -3.25 3.07 5.80
CA PHE A 737 -2.40 2.77 4.65
C PHE A 737 -1.78 4.04 4.05
N VAL A 738 -2.59 5.09 3.81
CA VAL A 738 -2.15 6.31 3.12
C VAL A 738 -1.35 7.26 4.02
N MET A 739 -1.72 7.37 5.30
CA MET A 739 -1.06 8.33 6.20
C MET A 739 0.29 7.82 6.69
N THR A 740 0.38 6.55 7.07
CA THR A 740 1.56 6.02 7.75
C THR A 740 2.07 4.69 7.20
N GLY A 741 1.24 3.90 6.51
CA GLY A 741 1.61 2.53 6.13
C GLY A 741 1.84 1.60 7.34
N GLY A 742 1.37 2.01 8.52
CA GLY A 742 1.59 1.32 9.80
C GLY A 742 2.89 1.71 10.50
N GLU A 743 3.66 2.65 9.96
CA GLU A 743 4.88 3.18 10.57
C GLU A 743 4.61 4.24 11.66
N PRO A 744 5.59 4.48 12.53
CA PRO A 744 6.85 3.77 12.66
C PRO A 744 6.76 2.56 13.58
N GLY A 745 7.57 1.52 13.34
CA GLY A 745 7.72 0.38 14.26
C GLY A 745 6.41 -0.34 14.65
N ASP A 746 5.39 -0.28 13.79
CA ASP A 746 4.02 -0.80 13.99
C ASP A 746 3.10 0.01 14.94
N LEU A 747 3.54 1.19 15.43
CA LEU A 747 2.78 2.02 16.38
C LEU A 747 1.44 2.56 15.82
N THR A 748 1.29 2.59 14.50
CA THR A 748 0.04 2.99 13.83
C THR A 748 -0.51 1.90 12.92
N ARG A 749 -0.03 0.65 13.07
CA ARG A 749 -0.48 -0.46 12.22
C ARG A 749 -1.85 -0.95 12.69
N PHE A 750 -2.91 -0.52 12.02
CA PHE A 750 -4.27 -1.02 12.27
C PHE A 750 -4.42 -2.48 11.87
N TYR A 751 -5.37 -3.17 12.49
CA TYR A 751 -5.59 -4.60 12.30
C TYR A 751 -5.81 -4.96 10.81
N VAL A 752 -6.68 -4.23 10.11
CA VAL A 752 -6.99 -4.51 8.70
C VAL A 752 -5.81 -4.19 7.79
N LEU A 753 -5.00 -3.18 8.14
CA LEU A 753 -3.75 -2.94 7.44
C LEU A 753 -2.80 -4.13 7.60
N TYR A 754 -2.63 -4.64 8.82
CA TYR A 754 -1.80 -5.84 9.04
C TYR A 754 -2.33 -7.06 8.28
N LEU A 755 -3.65 -7.29 8.28
CA LEU A 755 -4.28 -8.33 7.48
C LEU A 755 -3.96 -8.19 5.98
N TYR A 756 -4.05 -6.96 5.45
CA TYR A 756 -3.69 -6.66 4.07
C TYR A 756 -2.21 -6.99 3.79
N ASN A 757 -1.28 -6.59 4.66
CA ASN A 757 0.14 -6.93 4.51
C ASN A 757 0.33 -8.46 4.47
N GLN A 758 -0.35 -9.21 5.33
CA GLN A 758 -0.27 -10.67 5.33
C GLN A 758 -0.78 -11.32 4.03
N ALA A 759 -1.89 -10.81 3.48
CA ALA A 759 -2.46 -11.35 2.25
C ALA A 759 -1.62 -11.01 1.00
N PHE A 760 -1.22 -9.75 0.87
CA PHE A 760 -0.72 -9.20 -0.40
C PHE A 760 0.77 -8.87 -0.42
N GLU A 761 1.39 -8.61 0.74
CA GLU A 761 2.82 -8.31 0.83
C GLU A 761 3.63 -9.58 1.15
N PHE A 762 3.11 -10.42 2.04
CA PHE A 762 3.80 -11.65 2.49
C PHE A 762 3.33 -12.93 1.82
N TYR A 763 2.30 -12.86 0.96
CA TYR A 763 1.74 -14.04 0.30
C TYR A 763 1.33 -15.13 1.31
N GLU A 764 0.70 -14.75 2.41
CA GLU A 764 0.21 -15.65 3.47
C GLU A 764 -1.34 -15.60 3.51
N MET A 765 -1.96 -15.92 2.38
CA MET A 765 -3.42 -15.77 2.17
C MET A 765 -4.26 -16.63 3.13
N GLY A 766 -3.78 -17.83 3.47
CA GLY A 766 -4.42 -18.67 4.48
C GLY A 766 -4.36 -18.06 5.89
N TYR A 767 -3.21 -17.47 6.24
CA TYR A 767 -3.02 -16.76 7.51
C TYR A 767 -3.89 -15.49 7.60
N ALA A 768 -3.92 -14.69 6.54
CA ALA A 768 -4.78 -13.51 6.44
C ALA A 768 -6.28 -13.87 6.49
N SER A 769 -6.66 -15.01 5.91
CA SER A 769 -8.03 -15.52 6.02
C SER A 769 -8.39 -15.87 7.47
N ALA A 770 -7.48 -16.51 8.22
CA ALA A 770 -7.68 -16.76 9.64
C ALA A 770 -7.86 -15.46 10.44
N MET A 771 -7.07 -14.42 10.13
CA MET A 771 -7.24 -13.07 10.70
C MET A 771 -8.63 -12.49 10.40
N ALA A 772 -9.11 -12.56 9.15
CA ALA A 772 -10.43 -12.05 8.78
C ALA A 772 -11.56 -12.66 9.62
N TRP A 773 -11.48 -13.96 9.91
CA TRP A 773 -12.46 -14.66 10.74
C TRP A 773 -12.35 -14.30 12.22
N ILE A 774 -11.13 -14.11 12.75
CA ILE A 774 -10.98 -13.59 14.11
C ILE A 774 -11.57 -12.18 14.22
N LEU A 775 -11.34 -11.31 13.24
CA LEU A 775 -11.92 -9.98 13.20
C LEU A 775 -13.46 -10.02 13.20
N LEU A 776 -14.06 -10.92 12.40
CA LEU A 776 -15.50 -11.14 12.42
C LEU A 776 -15.99 -11.53 13.82
N LEU A 777 -15.31 -12.47 14.48
CA LEU A 777 -15.67 -12.90 15.84
C LEU A 777 -15.53 -11.77 16.86
N ILE A 778 -14.49 -10.93 16.75
CA ILE A 778 -14.30 -9.76 17.61
C ILE A 778 -15.45 -8.76 17.41
N ILE A 779 -15.75 -8.38 16.16
CA ILE A 779 -16.84 -7.45 15.84
C ILE A 779 -18.19 -8.01 16.31
N LEU A 780 -18.42 -9.30 16.09
CA LEU A 780 -19.64 -9.98 16.53
C LEU A 780 -19.75 -9.99 18.06
N ALA A 781 -18.66 -10.28 18.77
CA ALA A 781 -18.62 -10.25 20.23
C ALA A 781 -18.95 -8.86 20.77
N PHE A 782 -18.31 -7.80 20.25
CA PHE A 782 -18.64 -6.41 20.61
C PHE A 782 -20.10 -6.08 20.30
N THR A 783 -20.60 -6.44 19.11
CA THR A 783 -22.00 -6.21 18.72
C THR A 783 -22.97 -6.90 19.68
N MET A 784 -22.71 -8.17 20.03
CA MET A 784 -23.53 -8.90 21.00
C MET A 784 -23.47 -8.29 22.40
N LEU A 785 -22.29 -7.83 22.84
CA LEU A 785 -22.12 -7.14 24.13
C LEU A 785 -22.92 -5.83 24.15
N THR A 786 -22.84 -5.02 23.10
CA THR A 786 -23.60 -3.77 22.95
C THR A 786 -25.11 -4.05 22.94
N LEU A 787 -25.58 -5.05 22.17
CA LEU A 787 -26.98 -5.45 22.11
C LEU A 787 -27.49 -6.03 23.44
N ARG A 788 -26.65 -6.74 24.21
CA ARG A 788 -27.03 -7.25 25.53
C ARG A 788 -27.13 -6.12 26.56
N GLY A 789 -26.17 -5.19 26.56
CA GLY A 789 -26.18 -4.02 27.44
C GLY A 789 -27.34 -3.07 27.16
N SER A 790 -27.78 -2.98 25.91
CA SER A 790 -28.86 -2.07 25.49
C SER A 790 -30.27 -2.53 25.87
N ARG A 791 -30.48 -3.79 26.26
CA ARG A 791 -31.80 -4.35 26.62
C ARG A 791 -32.54 -3.58 27.74
N LYS A 792 -31.80 -2.87 28.60
CA LYS A 792 -32.38 -2.03 29.67
C LYS A 792 -32.41 -0.54 29.32
N LEU A 793 -31.74 -0.11 28.26
CA LEU A 793 -31.46 1.28 27.92
C LEU A 793 -32.22 1.76 26.67
N VAL A 794 -32.80 0.84 25.90
CA VAL A 794 -33.47 1.16 24.63
C VAL A 794 -34.97 1.11 24.74
N HIS A 795 -35.61 2.25 24.48
CA HIS A 795 -37.04 2.41 24.43
C HIS A 795 -37.54 2.31 22.99
N TYR A 796 -38.24 1.23 22.68
CA TYR A 796 -38.94 1.06 21.40
C TYR A 796 -40.41 1.45 21.56
N GLU A 797 -40.73 2.71 21.29
CA GLU A 797 -42.11 3.19 21.37
C GLU A 797 -42.98 2.67 20.19
N GLY A 798 -42.35 2.22 19.10
CA GLY A 798 -43.02 1.77 17.87
C GLY A 798 -43.09 0.26 17.60
N LEU A 799 -42.60 -0.62 18.48
CA LEU A 799 -42.59 -2.08 18.28
C LEU A 799 -43.50 -2.87 19.24
N ARG A 800 -44.20 -2.19 20.15
CA ARG A 800 -45.32 -2.77 20.88
C ARG A 800 -46.62 -2.27 20.26
N ARG A 801 -47.16 -3.06 19.34
CA ARG A 801 -48.61 -3.12 19.14
C ARG A 801 -49.18 -4.24 19.97
#